data_AF-A0A5M4D1Y2-F1
#
_entry.id   AF-A0A5M4D1Y2-F1
#
_cell.length_a   1.000
_cell.length_b   1.000
_cell.length_c   1.000
_cell.angle_alpha   90.00
_cell.angle_beta   90.00
_cell.angle_gamma   90.00
#
_symmetry.space_group_name_H-M   'P 1'
#
loop_
_entity.id
_entity.type
_entity.pdbx_description
1 polymer ?
#
loop_
_entity_poly.entity_id
_entity_poly.type
_entity_poly.pdbx_seq_one_letter_code
_entity_poly.pdbx_strand_id
1 'polypeptide(L)'
;MRGPEKPARPREHRNPRIRRRPRAAEGLEQTMIFNLLTLGLVALIAYMWSIKGFFSSFLHMLCVFVAGAVAFGLWEPVSILLLNWAPQKGMLASVAGNAWGLGLALPFVIVLLLSRIAMDKIAPANVQQTTLGDYIGGGVCGAVTGIITMGILVISLGSLRFSNSTMGMGYMPINYTKERATGGGSLVYDGRLLVPVDKLTGMLYSHLSLAAFSSSEPLAKWHPDPSIEGPAARITYDDGNAKNFLKPGEVTLKGVYIVGSPDGSTPADQILVDAFSPGAQRYVDVHGDTVGQGMLLGVKFELSANAKESTGQHMIAPGQLRLLVQPVDASGNWTGEVSRNIFPVALISQADGADATSWGRWRFEAEGVFVSSVGGGSSAMMAAEFFVPPGVRPLALYIKNLRVPLDPITEETQRFAAPGMRDAQIRSGTLLESIKIDELDKSKSVELSDEDIGARGARGSVVTVSARLGNEAFQTSQKRELTLDGKKQIVSGHGAFTPAEVSRSRDISNELKVDRFAVPDGTVMVQIDVSPKSVASLLGPVGSEADQNDPFYIIDTSGTPYQAVGYVYKDRDRYDIHYFPGNPLRGMVDLRDVPGLTAVRDDQEMRLLFLVSRGVEMQAYAIGSNVVFELEEPRKIEDR
;
A
#
# COMPACT_ATOMS: atom_id res chain seq x y z
N MET A 1 33.22 48.50 36.54
CA MET A 1 32.64 48.23 35.20
C MET A 1 33.08 46.84 34.77
N ARG A 2 32.24 45.82 34.94
CA ARG A 2 32.47 44.45 34.43
C ARG A 2 31.82 44.36 33.05
N GLY A 3 32.61 43.99 32.05
CA GLY A 3 32.14 43.83 30.66
C GLY A 3 31.23 42.61 30.48
N PRO A 4 30.42 42.57 29.40
CA PRO A 4 29.40 41.55 29.20
C PRO A 4 30.03 40.20 28.79
N GLU A 5 29.55 39.13 29.43
CA GLU A 5 29.86 37.74 29.10
C GLU A 5 29.34 37.38 27.69
N LYS A 6 30.20 36.75 26.88
CA LYS A 6 29.84 36.16 25.59
C LYS A 6 28.95 34.93 25.81
N PRO A 7 27.83 34.78 25.08
CA PRO A 7 27.00 33.58 25.15
C PRO A 7 27.74 32.37 24.54
N ALA A 8 27.69 31.24 25.25
CA ALA A 8 28.25 29.98 24.85
C ALA A 8 27.54 29.44 23.60
N ARG A 9 28.31 29.01 22.58
CA ARG A 9 27.78 28.39 21.36
C ARG A 9 27.19 27.00 21.67
N PRO A 10 26.07 26.61 21.05
CA PRO A 10 25.51 25.28 21.21
C PRO A 10 26.46 24.22 20.65
N ARG A 11 26.66 23.13 21.39
CA ARG A 11 27.39 21.95 20.92
C ARG A 11 26.59 21.26 19.82
N GLU A 12 27.14 21.31 18.60
CA GLU A 12 26.62 20.65 17.41
C GLU A 12 26.74 19.12 17.59
N HIS A 13 25.62 18.43 17.81
CA HIS A 13 25.56 16.97 17.83
C HIS A 13 25.83 16.43 16.42
N ARG A 14 27.09 16.04 16.15
CA ARG A 14 27.46 15.28 14.95
C ARG A 14 26.80 13.91 14.99
N ASN A 15 25.73 13.75 14.22
CA ASN A 15 25.15 12.43 13.92
C ASN A 15 26.23 11.52 13.29
N PRO A 16 26.37 10.25 13.72
CA PRO A 16 27.31 9.33 13.13
C PRO A 16 26.88 9.05 11.68
N ARG A 17 27.66 9.56 10.72
CA ARG A 17 27.53 9.22 9.30
C ARG A 17 27.78 7.72 9.14
N ILE A 18 26.72 6.92 9.10
CA ILE A 18 26.76 5.54 8.61
C ILE A 18 27.23 5.60 7.16
N ARG A 19 28.50 5.27 6.92
CA ARG A 19 29.05 5.10 5.56
C ARG A 19 28.37 3.89 4.92
N ARG A 20 27.24 4.11 4.23
CA ARG A 20 26.67 3.11 3.31
C ARG A 20 27.69 2.87 2.19
N ARG A 21 28.11 1.61 1.98
CA ARG A 21 28.92 1.22 0.82
C ARG A 21 28.19 1.64 -0.48
N PRO A 22 28.92 1.95 -1.57
CA PRO A 22 28.30 2.29 -2.85
C PRO A 22 27.52 1.10 -3.41
N ARG A 23 26.18 1.18 -3.38
CA ARG A 23 25.22 0.15 -3.84
C ARG A 23 25.27 -0.17 -5.34
N ALA A 24 25.95 0.65 -6.15
CA ALA A 24 25.90 0.54 -7.60
C ALA A 24 26.55 -0.74 -8.17
N ALA A 25 27.62 -1.24 -7.53
CA ALA A 25 28.31 -2.44 -8.00
C ALA A 25 27.50 -3.73 -7.72
N GLU A 26 26.84 -3.81 -6.57
CA GLU A 26 26.04 -4.99 -6.19
C GLU A 26 24.81 -5.19 -7.10
N GLY A 27 24.19 -4.11 -7.58
CA GLY A 27 23.02 -4.21 -8.48
C GLY A 27 23.33 -4.75 -9.87
N LEU A 28 24.52 -4.44 -10.41
CA LEU A 28 24.95 -4.92 -11.74
C LEU A 28 25.21 -6.43 -11.74
N GLU A 29 25.91 -6.94 -10.72
CA GLU A 29 26.19 -8.38 -10.61
C GLU A 29 24.88 -9.20 -10.49
N GLN A 30 23.94 -8.74 -9.67
CA GLN A 30 22.66 -9.44 -9.48
C GLN A 30 21.82 -9.49 -10.76
N THR A 31 21.76 -8.38 -11.50
CA THR A 31 21.05 -8.33 -12.79
C THR A 31 21.67 -9.30 -13.81
N MET A 32 23.00 -9.44 -13.81
CA MET A 32 23.70 -10.38 -14.70
C MET A 32 23.40 -11.85 -14.36
N ILE A 33 23.32 -12.20 -13.08
CA ILE A 33 22.97 -13.56 -12.65
C ILE A 33 21.56 -13.93 -13.14
N PHE A 34 20.59 -13.04 -12.96
CA PHE A 34 19.22 -13.30 -13.41
C PHE A 34 19.09 -13.41 -14.91
N ASN A 35 19.85 -12.60 -15.65
CA ASN A 35 19.96 -12.69 -17.10
C ASN A 35 20.46 -14.05 -17.57
N LEU A 36 21.55 -14.54 -16.97
CA LEU A 36 22.12 -15.85 -17.32
C LEU A 36 21.18 -16.99 -16.94
N LEU A 37 20.51 -16.89 -15.79
CA LEU A 37 19.50 -17.87 -15.38
C LEU A 37 18.34 -17.92 -16.38
N THR A 38 17.80 -16.76 -16.74
CA THR A 38 16.69 -16.66 -17.69
C THR A 38 17.08 -17.22 -19.06
N LEU A 39 18.23 -16.81 -19.59
CA LEU A 39 18.76 -17.32 -20.86
C LEU A 39 18.99 -18.83 -20.80
N GLY A 40 19.60 -19.33 -19.73
CA GLY A 40 19.87 -20.75 -19.53
C GLY A 40 18.60 -21.59 -19.48
N LEU A 41 17.55 -21.11 -18.79
CA LEU A 41 16.25 -21.80 -18.74
C LEU A 41 15.54 -21.79 -20.09
N VAL A 42 15.56 -20.69 -20.84
CA VAL A 42 15.01 -20.64 -22.21
C VAL A 42 15.75 -21.64 -23.11
N ALA A 43 17.08 -21.66 -23.07
CA ALA A 43 17.89 -22.57 -23.86
C ALA A 43 17.67 -24.05 -23.48
N LEU A 44 17.51 -24.33 -22.17
CA LEU A 44 17.21 -25.67 -21.67
C LEU A 44 15.85 -26.15 -22.19
N ILE A 45 14.80 -25.32 -22.11
CA ILE A 45 13.47 -25.65 -22.63
C ILE A 45 13.55 -25.87 -24.15
N ALA A 46 14.23 -25.00 -24.89
CA ALA A 46 14.43 -25.16 -26.33
C ALA A 46 15.13 -26.48 -26.69
N TYR A 47 16.20 -26.81 -25.98
CA TYR A 47 16.93 -28.07 -26.16
C TYR A 47 16.05 -29.28 -25.82
N MET A 48 15.35 -29.28 -24.69
CA MET A 48 14.46 -30.36 -24.29
C MET A 48 13.36 -30.64 -25.31
N TRP A 49 12.85 -29.62 -25.99
CA TRP A 49 11.83 -29.79 -27.03
C TRP A 49 12.44 -30.21 -28.38
N SER A 50 13.66 -29.76 -28.71
CA SER A 50 14.38 -30.24 -29.90
C SER A 50 14.55 -31.76 -29.94
N ILE A 51 14.79 -32.41 -28.79
CA ILE A 51 14.94 -33.87 -28.71
C ILE A 51 13.62 -34.64 -28.73
N LYS A 52 12.48 -33.97 -28.56
CA LYS A 52 11.14 -34.59 -28.55
C LYS A 52 10.44 -34.59 -29.91
N GLY A 53 11.03 -33.91 -30.90
CA GLY A 53 10.50 -33.78 -32.25
C GLY A 53 9.59 -32.56 -32.43
N PHE A 54 9.40 -32.16 -33.68
CA PHE A 54 8.76 -30.89 -34.04
C PHE A 54 7.28 -30.88 -33.66
N PHE A 55 6.51 -31.88 -34.05
CA PHE A 55 5.06 -31.88 -33.88
C PHE A 55 4.64 -31.86 -32.40
N SER A 56 5.28 -32.67 -31.54
CA SER A 56 5.06 -32.63 -30.09
C SER A 56 5.38 -31.26 -29.47
N SER A 57 6.48 -30.63 -29.91
CA SER A 57 6.91 -29.30 -29.45
C SER A 57 5.95 -28.20 -29.92
N PHE A 58 5.45 -28.30 -31.15
CA PHE A 58 4.45 -27.40 -31.69
C PHE A 58 3.13 -27.46 -30.91
N LEU A 59 2.63 -28.66 -30.63
CA LEU A 59 1.42 -28.83 -29.80
C LEU A 59 1.62 -28.27 -28.39
N HIS A 60 2.79 -28.47 -27.79
CA HIS A 60 3.09 -27.88 -26.48
C HIS A 60 3.14 -26.36 -26.53
N MET A 61 3.76 -25.78 -27.57
CA MET A 61 3.77 -24.34 -27.79
C MET A 61 2.34 -23.77 -27.88
N LEU A 62 1.43 -24.44 -28.60
CA LEU A 62 0.01 -24.05 -28.63
C LEU A 62 -0.65 -24.13 -27.24
N CYS A 63 -0.36 -25.17 -26.46
CA CYS A 63 -0.85 -25.27 -25.08
C CYS A 63 -0.37 -24.07 -24.24
N VAL A 64 0.87 -23.64 -24.42
CA VAL A 64 1.48 -22.50 -23.70
C VAL A 64 0.84 -21.18 -24.11
N PHE A 65 0.53 -20.98 -25.40
CA PHE A 65 -0.24 -19.81 -25.87
C PHE A 65 -1.62 -19.74 -25.21
N VAL A 66 -2.36 -20.85 -25.21
CA VAL A 66 -3.70 -20.91 -24.60
C VAL A 66 -3.60 -20.71 -23.09
N ALA A 67 -2.66 -21.38 -22.42
CA ALA A 67 -2.47 -21.26 -20.99
C ALA A 67 -2.11 -19.83 -20.55
N GLY A 68 -1.24 -19.14 -21.28
CA GLY A 68 -0.92 -17.75 -20.95
C GLY A 68 -2.07 -16.78 -21.23
N ALA A 69 -2.85 -16.99 -22.30
CA ALA A 69 -4.03 -16.17 -22.57
C ALA A 69 -5.07 -16.29 -21.45
N VAL A 70 -5.35 -17.53 -21.02
CA VAL A 70 -6.25 -17.78 -19.88
C VAL A 70 -5.67 -17.21 -18.58
N ALA A 71 -4.36 -17.34 -18.36
CA ALA A 71 -3.73 -16.81 -17.16
C ALA A 71 -3.83 -15.29 -17.05
N PHE A 72 -3.57 -14.55 -18.14
CA PHE A 72 -3.75 -13.11 -18.17
C PHE A 72 -5.23 -12.70 -18.04
N GLY A 73 -6.16 -13.45 -18.64
CA GLY A 73 -7.60 -13.21 -18.48
C GLY A 73 -8.12 -13.46 -17.07
N LEU A 74 -7.50 -14.38 -16.31
CA LEU A 74 -7.87 -14.71 -14.93
C LEU A 74 -7.03 -14.01 -13.87
N TRP A 75 -6.02 -13.22 -14.27
CA TRP A 75 -5.02 -12.69 -13.35
C TRP A 75 -5.64 -11.89 -12.20
N GLU A 76 -6.37 -10.81 -12.50
CA GLU A 76 -6.97 -9.95 -11.49
C GLU A 76 -8.05 -10.66 -10.64
N PRO A 77 -9.03 -11.40 -11.23
CA PRO A 77 -10.01 -12.13 -10.44
C PRO A 77 -9.41 -13.15 -9.48
N VAL A 78 -8.40 -13.92 -9.93
CA VAL A 78 -7.74 -14.92 -9.08
C VAL A 78 -6.89 -14.23 -8.00
N SER A 79 -6.21 -13.13 -8.33
CA SER A 79 -5.48 -12.34 -7.33
C SER A 79 -6.40 -11.78 -6.24
N ILE A 80 -7.57 -11.25 -6.59
CA ILE A 80 -8.56 -10.77 -5.61
C ILE A 80 -9.12 -11.93 -4.79
N LEU A 81 -9.40 -13.08 -5.41
CA LEU A 81 -9.84 -14.28 -4.71
C LEU A 81 -8.81 -14.74 -3.68
N LEU A 82 -7.53 -14.83 -4.06
CA LEU A 82 -6.43 -15.20 -3.16
C LEU A 82 -6.28 -14.19 -2.03
N LEU A 83 -6.41 -12.90 -2.31
CA LEU A 83 -6.30 -11.83 -1.34
C LEU A 83 -7.44 -11.84 -0.30
N ASN A 84 -8.65 -12.19 -0.73
CA ASN A 84 -9.81 -12.31 0.15
C ASN A 84 -9.80 -13.61 0.95
N TRP A 85 -9.28 -14.70 0.36
CA TRP A 85 -9.17 -16.01 1.00
C TRP A 85 -8.03 -16.10 2.01
N ALA A 86 -6.92 -15.40 1.76
CA ALA A 86 -5.73 -15.53 2.58
C ALA A 86 -6.00 -15.09 4.04
N PRO A 87 -5.67 -15.94 5.03
CA PRO A 87 -5.88 -15.62 6.43
C PRO A 87 -4.97 -14.48 6.88
N GLN A 88 -5.40 -13.73 7.89
CA GLN A 88 -4.63 -12.60 8.43
C GLN A 88 -3.36 -13.07 9.19
N LYS A 89 -3.33 -14.30 9.68
CA LYS A 89 -2.26 -14.87 10.50
C LYS A 89 -1.79 -16.23 9.97
N GLY A 90 -0.59 -16.62 10.39
CA GLY A 90 0.00 -17.93 10.10
C GLY A 90 0.75 -18.02 8.77
N MET A 91 1.20 -19.23 8.43
CA MET A 91 2.04 -19.50 7.25
C MET A 91 1.39 -19.04 5.92
N LEU A 92 0.06 -19.13 5.84
CA LEU A 92 -0.72 -18.73 4.66
C LEU A 92 -0.96 -17.21 4.57
N ALA A 93 -0.64 -16.40 5.59
CA ALA A 93 -0.74 -14.94 5.50
C ALA A 93 0.19 -14.37 4.40
N SER A 94 1.28 -15.07 4.10
CA SER A 94 2.18 -14.74 2.98
C SER A 94 1.49 -14.84 1.61
N VAL A 95 0.39 -15.59 1.49
CA VAL A 95 -0.41 -15.69 0.25
C VAL A 95 -1.05 -14.36 -0.06
N ALA A 96 -1.59 -13.64 0.93
CA ALA A 96 -2.13 -12.30 0.74
C ALA A 96 -1.06 -11.39 0.14
N GLY A 97 0.13 -11.38 0.77
CA GLY A 97 1.33 -10.64 0.35
C GLY A 97 1.78 -10.90 -1.09
N ASN A 98 1.43 -12.06 -1.64
CA ASN A 98 1.92 -12.54 -2.93
C ASN A 98 0.78 -12.83 -3.92
N ALA A 99 -0.44 -12.39 -3.61
CA ALA A 99 -1.65 -12.74 -4.36
C ALA A 99 -1.57 -12.30 -5.83
N TRP A 100 -0.89 -11.18 -6.13
CA TRP A 100 -0.72 -10.69 -7.49
C TRP A 100 0.22 -11.56 -8.33
N GLY A 101 1.36 -11.99 -7.78
CA GLY A 101 2.27 -12.91 -8.47
C GLY A 101 1.68 -14.32 -8.62
N LEU A 102 1.03 -14.83 -7.57
CA LEU A 102 0.38 -16.14 -7.58
C LEU A 102 -0.84 -16.19 -8.50
N GLY A 103 -1.60 -15.09 -8.60
CA GLY A 103 -2.78 -15.01 -9.44
C GLY A 103 -2.49 -15.09 -10.94
N LEU A 104 -1.26 -14.78 -11.38
CA LEU A 104 -0.82 -15.04 -12.75
C LEU A 104 -0.22 -16.45 -12.90
N ALA A 105 0.67 -16.84 -11.98
CA ALA A 105 1.41 -18.09 -12.07
C ALA A 105 0.53 -19.33 -11.94
N LEU A 106 -0.42 -19.35 -10.99
CA LEU A 106 -1.24 -20.53 -10.70
C LEU A 106 -2.17 -20.89 -11.87
N PRO A 107 -2.96 -19.96 -12.45
CA PRO A 107 -3.78 -20.28 -13.62
C PRO A 107 -2.95 -20.77 -14.80
N PHE A 108 -1.78 -20.17 -15.04
CA PHE A 108 -0.88 -20.61 -16.11
C PHE A 108 -0.47 -22.07 -15.94
N VAL A 109 0.05 -22.45 -14.76
CA VAL A 109 0.52 -23.82 -14.49
C VAL A 109 -0.63 -24.83 -14.59
N ILE A 110 -1.80 -24.50 -14.01
CA ILE A 110 -2.96 -25.41 -13.99
C ILE A 110 -3.47 -25.63 -15.42
N VAL A 111 -3.68 -24.55 -16.19
CA VAL A 111 -4.19 -24.64 -17.56
C VAL A 111 -3.18 -25.32 -18.48
N LEU A 112 -1.88 -25.05 -18.31
CA LEU A 112 -0.83 -25.74 -19.07
C LEU A 112 -0.82 -27.25 -18.80
N LEU A 113 -0.93 -27.67 -17.54
CA LEU A 113 -0.98 -29.08 -17.17
C LEU A 113 -2.22 -29.76 -17.77
N LEU A 114 -3.39 -29.15 -17.60
CA LEU A 114 -4.66 -29.70 -18.09
C LEU A 114 -4.68 -29.79 -19.62
N SER A 115 -4.27 -28.71 -20.30
CA SER A 115 -4.20 -28.68 -21.76
C SER A 115 -3.20 -29.69 -22.29
N ARG A 116 -2.06 -29.90 -21.60
CA ARG A 116 -1.09 -30.92 -21.98
C ARG A 116 -1.64 -32.33 -21.83
N ILE A 117 -2.25 -32.66 -20.68
CA ILE A 117 -2.89 -33.97 -20.46
C ILE A 117 -3.96 -34.24 -21.52
N ALA A 118 -4.75 -33.22 -21.88
CA ALA A 118 -5.75 -33.32 -22.93
C ALA A 118 -5.13 -33.59 -24.31
N MET A 119 -4.09 -32.82 -24.69
CA MET A 119 -3.40 -33.01 -25.97
C MET A 119 -2.72 -34.38 -26.08
N ASP A 120 -2.10 -34.87 -25.00
CA ASP A 120 -1.47 -36.20 -25.00
C ASP A 120 -2.50 -37.33 -25.22
N LYS A 121 -3.76 -37.13 -24.80
CA LYS A 121 -4.86 -38.08 -25.06
C LYS A 121 -5.45 -37.94 -26.45
N ILE A 122 -5.54 -36.71 -26.98
CA ILE A 122 -6.13 -36.44 -28.31
C ILE A 122 -5.15 -36.83 -29.43
N ALA A 123 -3.86 -36.57 -29.23
CA ALA A 123 -2.78 -36.83 -30.18
C ALA A 123 -1.70 -37.72 -29.56
N PRO A 124 -2.00 -39.02 -29.32
CA PRO A 124 -1.07 -39.93 -28.64
C PRO A 124 0.17 -40.30 -29.47
N ALA A 125 0.13 -40.05 -30.79
CA ALA A 125 1.21 -40.36 -31.71
C ALA A 125 1.81 -39.07 -32.31
N ASN A 126 3.14 -39.07 -32.47
CA ASN A 126 3.88 -37.95 -33.06
C ASN A 126 3.96 -38.11 -34.58
N VAL A 127 3.79 -37.01 -35.33
CA VAL A 127 4.06 -37.01 -36.77
C VAL A 127 5.56 -37.09 -36.99
N GLN A 128 6.03 -38.15 -37.63
CA GLN A 128 7.45 -38.32 -37.93
C GLN A 128 7.87 -37.37 -39.05
N GLN A 129 8.89 -36.56 -38.80
CA GLN A 129 9.55 -35.73 -39.81
C GLN A 129 10.95 -36.24 -40.05
N THR A 130 11.69 -35.59 -40.97
CA THR A 130 13.14 -35.84 -41.06
C THR A 130 13.79 -35.44 -39.74
N THR A 131 14.83 -36.18 -39.33
CA THR A 131 15.57 -35.91 -38.08
C THR A 131 15.98 -34.44 -37.95
N LEU A 132 16.42 -33.83 -39.05
CA LEU A 132 16.78 -32.42 -39.09
C LEU A 132 15.58 -31.49 -38.86
N GLY A 133 14.44 -31.79 -39.50
CA GLY A 133 13.19 -31.04 -39.30
C GLY A 133 12.68 -31.14 -37.87
N ASP A 134 12.80 -32.32 -37.26
CA ASP A 134 12.40 -32.55 -35.87
C ASP A 134 13.26 -31.75 -34.87
N TYR A 135 14.58 -31.74 -35.05
CA TYR A 135 15.47 -30.97 -34.17
C TYR A 135 15.29 -29.45 -34.33
N ILE A 136 15.25 -28.94 -35.57
CA ILE A 136 15.13 -27.50 -35.83
C ILE A 136 13.75 -27.02 -35.42
N GLY A 137 12.69 -27.69 -35.90
CA GLY A 137 11.31 -27.32 -35.57
C GLY A 137 11.04 -27.44 -34.08
N GLY A 138 11.49 -28.53 -33.45
CA GLY A 138 11.37 -28.72 -32.00
C GLY A 138 12.12 -27.65 -31.21
N GLY A 139 13.33 -27.29 -31.65
CA GLY A 139 14.13 -26.23 -31.04
C GLY A 139 13.48 -24.84 -31.13
N VAL A 140 12.94 -24.46 -32.29
CA VAL A 140 12.26 -23.16 -32.49
C VAL A 140 10.97 -23.08 -31.66
N CYS A 141 10.10 -24.10 -31.73
CA CYS A 141 8.89 -24.15 -30.91
C CYS A 141 9.21 -24.18 -29.41
N GLY A 142 10.27 -24.89 -29.04
CA GLY A 142 10.81 -24.92 -27.68
C GLY A 142 11.32 -23.57 -27.21
N ALA A 143 12.01 -22.80 -28.07
CA ALA A 143 12.49 -21.46 -27.74
C ALA A 143 11.33 -20.48 -27.52
N VAL A 144 10.32 -20.48 -28.39
CA VAL A 144 9.10 -19.67 -28.20
C VAL A 144 8.39 -20.05 -26.90
N THR A 145 8.24 -21.34 -26.64
CA THR A 145 7.68 -21.85 -25.38
C THR A 145 8.48 -21.37 -24.17
N GLY A 146 9.81 -21.46 -24.25
CA GLY A 146 10.72 -21.01 -23.20
C GLY A 146 10.59 -19.53 -22.92
N ILE A 147 10.54 -18.69 -23.96
CA ILE A 147 10.34 -17.23 -23.84
C ILE A 147 9.02 -16.92 -23.13
N ILE A 148 7.91 -17.54 -23.55
CA ILE A 148 6.59 -17.28 -22.96
C ILE A 148 6.53 -17.75 -21.50
N THR A 149 6.99 -18.98 -21.25
CA THR A 149 6.98 -19.58 -19.90
C THR A 149 7.83 -18.76 -18.94
N MET A 150 9.04 -18.40 -19.36
CA MET A 150 9.93 -17.56 -18.55
C MET A 150 9.41 -16.13 -18.42
N GLY A 151 8.79 -15.56 -19.44
CA GLY A 151 8.19 -14.24 -19.36
C GLY A 151 7.06 -14.18 -18.33
N ILE A 152 6.14 -15.15 -18.34
CA ILE A 152 5.07 -15.25 -17.33
C ILE A 152 5.68 -15.44 -15.93
N LEU A 153 6.70 -16.28 -15.80
CA LEU A 153 7.40 -16.46 -14.53
C LEU A 153 8.02 -15.15 -14.04
N VAL A 154 8.78 -14.43 -14.88
CA VAL A 154 9.41 -13.16 -14.53
C VAL A 154 8.37 -12.10 -14.13
N ILE A 155 7.26 -11.98 -14.88
CA ILE A 155 6.17 -11.05 -14.55
C ILE A 155 5.54 -11.40 -13.19
N SER A 156 5.30 -12.69 -12.96
CA SER A 156 4.74 -13.19 -11.69
C SER A 156 5.68 -12.90 -10.52
N LEU A 157 6.98 -13.22 -10.68
CA LEU A 157 8.02 -12.98 -9.69
C LEU A 157 8.21 -11.48 -9.41
N GLY A 158 8.10 -10.63 -10.44
CA GLY A 158 8.14 -9.18 -10.31
C GLY A 158 6.99 -8.61 -9.47
N SER A 159 5.89 -9.36 -9.32
CA SER A 159 4.71 -8.97 -8.55
C SER A 159 4.69 -9.52 -7.11
N LEU A 160 5.69 -10.33 -6.71
CA LEU A 160 5.80 -10.87 -5.36
C LEU A 160 6.36 -9.84 -4.38
N ARG A 161 5.89 -9.86 -3.13
CA ARG A 161 6.34 -8.98 -2.04
C ARG A 161 7.61 -9.54 -1.42
N PHE A 162 8.73 -9.30 -2.10
CA PHE A 162 10.06 -9.62 -1.60
C PHE A 162 10.88 -8.36 -1.40
N SER A 163 11.68 -8.38 -0.34
CA SER A 163 12.79 -7.46 -0.15
C SER A 163 13.66 -7.44 -1.39
N ASN A 164 14.08 -6.27 -1.84
CA ASN A 164 15.00 -6.11 -2.96
C ASN A 164 16.35 -6.83 -2.68
N SER A 165 16.68 -7.07 -1.41
CA SER A 165 17.84 -7.87 -1.00
C SER A 165 17.62 -9.39 -0.99
N THR A 166 16.41 -9.87 -0.68
CA THR A 166 16.14 -11.31 -0.44
C THR A 166 15.95 -12.08 -1.73
N MET A 167 15.39 -11.42 -2.75
CA MET A 167 15.39 -11.97 -4.10
C MET A 167 16.62 -11.43 -4.83
N GLY A 168 17.78 -12.05 -4.59
CA GLY A 168 19.09 -11.69 -5.15
C GLY A 168 19.21 -11.83 -6.67
N MET A 169 18.23 -11.34 -7.42
CA MET A 169 18.17 -11.38 -8.87
C MET A 169 18.06 -9.98 -9.48
N GLY A 170 17.95 -8.91 -8.67
CA GLY A 170 18.26 -7.51 -9.04
C GLY A 170 17.44 -6.87 -10.17
N TYR A 171 16.59 -7.63 -10.85
CA TYR A 171 15.91 -7.19 -12.05
C TYR A 171 14.71 -6.31 -11.71
N MET A 172 14.86 -5.02 -12.01
CA MET A 172 13.79 -4.03 -11.99
C MET A 172 13.73 -3.38 -13.39
N PRO A 173 12.73 -3.73 -14.23
CA PRO A 173 12.60 -3.14 -15.56
C PRO A 173 12.31 -1.63 -15.51
N ILE A 174 11.73 -1.17 -14.41
CA ILE A 174 11.41 0.23 -14.15
C ILE A 174 12.14 0.71 -12.90
N ASN A 175 12.74 1.89 -12.98
CA ASN A 175 13.42 2.52 -11.85
C ASN A 175 13.36 4.04 -11.98
N TYR A 176 13.83 4.75 -10.96
CA TYR A 176 13.95 6.19 -11.02
C TYR A 176 14.96 6.66 -12.07
N THR A 177 14.70 7.79 -12.71
CA THR A 177 15.66 8.46 -13.58
C THR A 177 16.91 8.84 -12.78
N LYS A 178 18.07 8.29 -13.17
CA LYS A 178 19.37 8.57 -12.53
C LYS A 178 19.82 10.03 -12.74
N GLU A 179 19.37 10.64 -13.82
CA GLU A 179 19.74 12.00 -14.19
C GLU A 179 18.75 13.01 -13.61
N ARG A 180 19.16 13.70 -12.54
CA ARG A 180 18.37 14.80 -11.95
C ARG A 180 18.09 15.93 -12.94
N ALA A 181 18.93 16.09 -13.96
CA ALA A 181 18.79 17.16 -14.93
C ALA A 181 17.58 16.97 -15.86
N THR A 182 17.16 15.75 -16.13
CA THR A 182 16.10 15.45 -17.12
C THR A 182 14.76 15.16 -16.46
N GLY A 183 14.73 14.57 -15.27
CA GLY A 183 13.48 14.26 -14.58
C GLY A 183 13.71 13.44 -13.32
N GLY A 184 14.61 13.91 -12.44
CA GLY A 184 14.93 13.20 -11.20
C GLY A 184 13.64 12.77 -10.49
N GLY A 185 13.55 11.50 -10.09
CA GLY A 185 12.36 10.95 -9.42
C GLY A 185 11.23 10.45 -10.33
N SER A 186 11.23 10.77 -11.63
CA SER A 186 10.32 10.11 -12.59
C SER A 186 10.67 8.63 -12.73
N LEU A 187 9.67 7.79 -13.01
CA LEU A 187 9.87 6.36 -13.21
C LEU A 187 10.02 6.06 -14.70
N VAL A 188 11.17 5.52 -15.07
CA VAL A 188 11.54 5.22 -16.45
C VAL A 188 11.99 3.77 -16.61
N TYR A 189 11.92 3.25 -17.84
CA TYR A 189 12.57 1.98 -18.16
C TYR A 189 14.10 2.08 -17.98
N ASP A 190 14.65 1.36 -17.00
CA ASP A 190 16.11 1.34 -16.71
C ASP A 190 16.71 -0.07 -16.88
N GLY A 191 15.95 -1.11 -16.51
CA GLY A 191 16.39 -2.51 -16.58
C GLY A 191 15.98 -3.19 -17.89
N ARG A 192 16.90 -3.97 -18.47
CA ARG A 192 16.59 -4.88 -19.58
C ARG A 192 17.21 -6.23 -19.34
N LEU A 193 16.42 -7.28 -19.56
CA LEU A 193 16.99 -8.61 -19.65
C LEU A 193 17.78 -8.75 -20.95
N LEU A 194 18.81 -9.59 -20.95
CA LEU A 194 19.57 -9.92 -22.18
C LEU A 194 18.63 -10.49 -23.25
N VAL A 195 17.71 -11.36 -22.83
CA VAL A 195 16.52 -11.73 -23.60
C VAL A 195 15.32 -11.16 -22.87
N PRO A 196 14.64 -10.12 -23.38
CA PRO A 196 13.52 -9.45 -22.71
C PRO A 196 12.24 -10.30 -22.74
N VAL A 197 12.29 -11.48 -22.12
CA VAL A 197 11.22 -12.49 -22.14
C VAL A 197 9.91 -11.97 -21.58
N ASP A 198 9.97 -11.13 -20.54
CA ASP A 198 8.84 -10.46 -19.92
C ASP A 198 8.18 -9.47 -20.88
N LYS A 199 8.96 -8.59 -21.52
CA LYS A 199 8.45 -7.61 -22.49
C LYS A 199 7.90 -8.31 -23.73
N LEU A 200 8.61 -9.31 -24.26
CA LEU A 200 8.16 -10.08 -25.43
C LEU A 200 6.83 -10.79 -25.14
N THR A 201 6.71 -11.39 -23.96
CA THR A 201 5.48 -12.06 -23.51
C THR A 201 4.34 -11.06 -23.32
N GLY A 202 4.59 -9.94 -22.64
CA GLY A 202 3.59 -8.89 -22.44
C GLY A 202 3.09 -8.29 -23.75
N MET A 203 3.99 -7.97 -24.69
CA MET A 203 3.65 -7.46 -26.02
C MET A 203 2.85 -8.48 -26.83
N LEU A 204 3.25 -9.76 -26.80
CA LEU A 204 2.55 -10.84 -27.48
C LEU A 204 1.09 -10.94 -27.00
N TYR A 205 0.86 -11.04 -25.70
CA TYR A 205 -0.49 -11.18 -25.16
C TYR A 205 -1.32 -9.90 -25.29
N SER A 206 -0.69 -8.73 -25.21
CA SER A 206 -1.36 -7.46 -25.52
C SER A 206 -1.86 -7.45 -26.96
N HIS A 207 -1.00 -7.80 -27.92
CA HIS A 207 -1.39 -7.87 -29.33
C HIS A 207 -2.47 -8.94 -29.59
N LEU A 208 -2.29 -10.15 -29.04
CA LEU A 208 -3.30 -11.21 -29.17
C LEU A 208 -4.65 -10.78 -28.59
N SER A 209 -4.65 -10.05 -27.48
CA SER A 209 -5.88 -9.55 -26.86
C SER A 209 -6.61 -8.48 -27.69
N LEU A 210 -5.94 -7.82 -28.64
CA LEU A 210 -6.59 -6.90 -29.58
C LEU A 210 -7.00 -7.59 -30.89
N ALA A 211 -6.45 -8.78 -31.17
CA ALA A 211 -6.63 -9.50 -32.42
C ALA A 211 -7.35 -10.84 -32.20
N ALA A 212 -6.61 -11.96 -32.24
CA ALA A 212 -7.14 -13.32 -32.26
C ALA A 212 -7.88 -13.71 -30.97
N PHE A 213 -7.52 -13.12 -29.83
CA PHE A 213 -8.16 -13.30 -28.52
C PHE A 213 -8.89 -12.03 -28.06
N SER A 214 -9.46 -11.28 -29.02
CA SER A 214 -10.20 -10.07 -28.73
C SER A 214 -11.40 -10.32 -27.83
N SER A 215 -11.63 -9.38 -26.91
CA SER A 215 -12.78 -9.32 -26.01
C SER A 215 -13.21 -7.85 -25.85
N SER A 216 -14.34 -7.62 -25.19
CA SER A 216 -14.76 -6.27 -24.82
C SER A 216 -13.83 -5.61 -23.80
N GLU A 217 -13.03 -6.41 -23.09
CA GLU A 217 -12.10 -5.98 -22.04
C GLU A 217 -10.71 -6.60 -22.26
N PRO A 218 -10.00 -6.19 -23.32
CA PRO A 218 -8.74 -6.83 -23.70
C PRO A 218 -7.60 -6.46 -22.75
N LEU A 219 -6.60 -7.34 -22.63
CA LEU A 219 -5.43 -7.12 -21.78
C LEU A 219 -4.73 -5.79 -22.11
N ALA A 220 -4.57 -5.48 -23.40
CA ALA A 220 -3.94 -4.24 -23.86
C ALA A 220 -4.67 -2.95 -23.43
N LYS A 221 -5.96 -3.05 -23.05
CA LYS A 221 -6.72 -1.93 -22.50
C LYS A 221 -6.42 -1.72 -21.02
N TRP A 222 -6.37 -2.80 -20.23
CA TRP A 222 -6.28 -2.71 -18.76
C TRP A 222 -4.88 -2.86 -18.18
N HIS A 223 -4.04 -3.68 -18.84
CA HIS A 223 -2.66 -3.95 -18.44
C HIS A 223 -1.76 -3.80 -19.66
N PRO A 224 -1.52 -2.57 -20.15
CA PRO A 224 -0.79 -2.36 -21.40
C PRO A 224 0.69 -2.77 -21.31
N ASP A 225 1.28 -2.73 -20.11
CA ASP A 225 2.67 -3.09 -19.85
C ASP A 225 2.77 -4.02 -18.64
N PRO A 226 2.30 -5.29 -18.74
CA PRO A 226 2.23 -6.19 -17.60
C PRO A 226 3.60 -6.46 -16.97
N SER A 227 4.70 -6.26 -17.72
CA SER A 227 6.08 -6.46 -17.25
C SER A 227 6.56 -5.43 -16.23
N ILE A 228 5.99 -4.23 -16.18
CA ILE A 228 6.41 -3.19 -15.22
C ILE A 228 5.46 -3.06 -14.03
N GLU A 229 4.25 -3.61 -14.10
CA GLU A 229 3.22 -3.36 -13.08
C GLU A 229 3.63 -3.84 -11.69
N GLY A 230 4.03 -5.11 -11.59
CA GLY A 230 4.54 -5.70 -10.35
C GLY A 230 5.78 -4.96 -9.84
N PRO A 231 6.85 -4.82 -10.66
CA PRO A 231 8.06 -4.12 -10.27
C PRO A 231 7.84 -2.67 -9.84
N ALA A 232 6.98 -1.90 -10.52
CA ALA A 232 6.65 -0.54 -10.13
C ALA A 232 5.98 -0.50 -8.74
N ALA A 233 5.02 -1.40 -8.49
CA ALA A 233 4.33 -1.48 -7.20
C ALA A 233 5.26 -1.92 -6.04
N ARG A 234 6.43 -2.51 -6.34
CA ARG A 234 7.48 -2.86 -5.37
C ARG A 234 8.44 -1.72 -5.05
N ILE A 235 8.38 -0.60 -5.78
CA ILE A 235 9.07 0.62 -5.38
C ILE A 235 8.36 1.16 -4.14
N THR A 236 8.83 0.79 -2.95
CA THR A 236 8.19 1.10 -1.67
C THR A 236 9.20 1.57 -0.62
N TYR A 237 8.71 2.13 0.48
CA TYR A 237 9.56 2.67 1.55
C TYR A 237 10.38 1.60 2.28
N ASP A 238 9.91 0.35 2.28
CA ASP A 238 10.52 -0.80 2.96
C ASP A 238 11.17 -1.76 1.96
N ASP A 239 11.78 -1.22 0.91
CA ASP A 239 12.61 -1.98 -0.04
C ASP A 239 11.86 -3.16 -0.68
N GLY A 240 10.59 -2.97 -1.02
CA GLY A 240 9.72 -4.02 -1.61
C GLY A 240 8.94 -4.86 -0.59
N ASN A 241 9.20 -4.68 0.71
CA ASN A 241 8.44 -5.35 1.77
C ASN A 241 7.19 -4.61 2.21
N ALA A 242 6.85 -3.42 1.70
CA ALA A 242 5.57 -2.77 2.02
C ALA A 242 4.39 -3.41 1.27
N LYS A 243 3.15 -3.08 1.65
CA LYS A 243 1.94 -3.54 0.97
C LYS A 243 1.94 -3.03 -0.48
N ASN A 244 1.83 -3.93 -1.46
CA ASN A 244 1.81 -3.62 -2.90
C ASN A 244 0.46 -3.93 -3.58
N PHE A 245 -0.55 -4.33 -2.80
CA PHE A 245 -1.94 -4.51 -3.25
C PHE A 245 -2.92 -3.87 -2.26
N LEU A 246 -4.13 -3.50 -2.70
CA LEU A 246 -5.25 -3.14 -1.81
C LEU A 246 -6.46 -4.04 -2.09
N LYS A 247 -7.31 -4.23 -1.08
CA LYS A 247 -8.58 -4.94 -1.22
C LYS A 247 -9.66 -4.00 -1.77
N PRO A 248 -10.66 -4.53 -2.51
CA PRO A 248 -11.87 -3.76 -2.79
C PRO A 248 -12.47 -3.18 -1.50
N GLY A 249 -12.81 -1.90 -1.51
CA GLY A 249 -13.31 -1.17 -0.32
C GLY A 249 -12.23 -0.54 0.56
N GLU A 250 -10.94 -0.82 0.33
CA GLU A 250 -9.83 -0.11 1.00
C GLU A 250 -9.51 1.26 0.39
N VAL A 251 -10.08 1.54 -0.78
CA VAL A 251 -9.96 2.80 -1.52
C VAL A 251 -11.33 3.23 -2.00
N THR A 252 -11.63 4.51 -1.83
CA THR A 252 -12.83 5.15 -2.42
C THR A 252 -12.41 6.37 -3.21
N LEU A 253 -12.84 6.48 -4.48
CA LEU A 253 -12.66 7.71 -5.24
C LEU A 253 -13.62 8.79 -4.73
N LYS A 254 -13.13 10.01 -4.60
CA LYS A 254 -13.89 11.16 -4.11
C LYS A 254 -14.10 12.23 -5.17
N GLY A 255 -13.36 12.15 -6.27
CA GLY A 255 -13.56 13.00 -7.43
C GLY A 255 -12.26 13.25 -8.19
N VAL A 256 -12.35 14.08 -9.21
CA VAL A 256 -11.22 14.51 -10.03
C VAL A 256 -11.22 16.03 -10.18
N TYR A 257 -10.06 16.61 -10.46
CA TYR A 257 -9.90 18.00 -10.86
C TYR A 257 -8.85 18.14 -11.95
N ILE A 258 -8.89 19.24 -12.69
CA ILE A 258 -7.97 19.53 -13.80
C ILE A 258 -7.25 20.84 -13.55
N VAL A 259 -5.95 20.88 -13.86
CA VAL A 259 -5.16 22.12 -13.96
C VAL A 259 -4.67 22.29 -15.39
N GLY A 260 -4.91 23.47 -15.96
CA GLY A 260 -4.65 23.78 -17.37
C GLY A 260 -5.87 23.52 -18.27
N SER A 261 -5.64 23.56 -19.58
CA SER A 261 -6.66 23.35 -20.60
C SER A 261 -7.03 21.86 -20.68
N PRO A 262 -8.33 21.51 -20.61
CA PRO A 262 -8.78 20.11 -20.67
C PRO A 262 -8.41 19.34 -21.95
N ASP A 263 -8.10 20.06 -23.03
CA ASP A 263 -7.66 19.49 -24.31
C ASP A 263 -6.15 19.12 -24.32
N GLY A 264 -5.43 19.42 -23.23
CA GLY A 264 -4.00 19.16 -23.11
C GLY A 264 -3.12 20.13 -23.92
N SER A 265 -3.65 21.29 -24.32
CA SER A 265 -2.90 22.31 -25.07
C SER A 265 -1.96 23.17 -24.21
N THR A 266 -2.02 23.06 -22.88
CA THR A 266 -1.19 23.89 -22.00
C THR A 266 0.28 23.41 -22.01
N PRO A 267 1.25 24.32 -22.20
CA PRO A 267 2.68 23.99 -22.11
C PRO A 267 3.05 23.40 -20.75
N ALA A 268 3.88 22.36 -20.75
CA ALA A 268 4.23 21.62 -19.54
C ALA A 268 4.93 22.50 -18.48
N ASP A 269 5.79 23.43 -18.92
CA ASP A 269 6.49 24.38 -18.07
C ASP A 269 5.57 25.38 -17.34
N GLN A 270 4.34 25.58 -17.84
CA GLN A 270 3.33 26.43 -17.21
C GLN A 270 2.47 25.69 -16.18
N ILE A 271 2.35 24.37 -16.28
CA ILE A 271 1.52 23.56 -15.36
C ILE A 271 2.34 22.81 -14.31
N LEU A 272 3.59 22.48 -14.61
CA LEU A 272 4.54 21.83 -13.70
C LEU A 272 5.23 22.82 -12.76
N VAL A 273 4.58 23.93 -12.42
CA VAL A 273 5.01 24.86 -11.36
C VAL A 273 4.05 24.75 -10.19
N ASP A 274 4.54 25.01 -8.99
CA ASP A 274 3.70 25.23 -7.82
C ASP A 274 4.36 26.25 -6.89
N ALA A 275 3.61 26.67 -5.88
CA ALA A 275 4.05 27.58 -4.86
C ALA A 275 4.41 26.88 -3.53
N PHE A 276 4.73 25.58 -3.58
CA PHE A 276 5.28 24.79 -2.46
C PHE A 276 6.79 24.58 -2.60
N SER A 277 7.29 24.49 -3.83
CA SER A 277 8.72 24.31 -4.14
C SER A 277 9.18 25.29 -5.21
N PRO A 278 10.35 25.93 -5.04
CA PRO A 278 10.85 26.89 -6.02
C PRO A 278 11.26 26.20 -7.33
N GLY A 279 10.77 26.72 -8.45
CA GLY A 279 11.15 26.26 -9.80
C GLY A 279 10.16 25.27 -10.42
N ALA A 280 10.26 25.14 -11.75
CA ALA A 280 9.47 24.20 -12.53
C ALA A 280 9.93 22.76 -12.28
N GLN A 281 8.96 21.89 -12.00
CA GLN A 281 9.15 20.46 -11.89
C GLN A 281 9.54 19.88 -13.24
N ARG A 282 10.57 19.03 -13.23
CA ARG A 282 11.00 18.30 -14.41
C ARG A 282 10.33 16.93 -14.40
N TYR A 283 9.71 16.58 -15.51
CA TYR A 283 9.03 15.30 -15.68
C TYR A 283 9.38 14.72 -17.05
N VAL A 284 9.64 13.42 -17.06
CA VAL A 284 9.74 12.61 -18.25
C VAL A 284 8.70 11.50 -18.17
N ASP A 285 8.23 11.05 -19.33
CA ASP A 285 7.34 9.90 -19.37
C ASP A 285 8.08 8.59 -19.03
N VAL A 286 7.36 7.48 -19.05
CA VAL A 286 7.92 6.15 -18.72
C VAL A 286 9.05 5.72 -19.68
N HIS A 287 9.12 6.29 -20.89
CA HIS A 287 10.18 6.04 -21.87
C HIS A 287 11.40 6.93 -21.66
N GLY A 288 11.32 7.93 -20.77
CA GLY A 288 12.36 8.90 -20.51
C GLY A 288 12.29 10.12 -21.43
N ASP A 289 11.21 10.27 -22.20
CA ASP A 289 11.02 11.38 -23.12
C ASP A 289 10.42 12.59 -22.38
N THR A 290 10.87 13.79 -22.73
CA THR A 290 10.34 15.03 -22.16
C THR A 290 8.93 15.29 -22.68
N VAL A 291 8.01 15.67 -21.79
CA VAL A 291 6.65 16.05 -22.18
C VAL A 291 6.57 17.55 -22.50
N GLY A 292 5.94 17.92 -23.62
CA GLY A 292 5.88 19.31 -24.09
C GLY A 292 4.60 20.05 -23.69
N GLN A 293 3.44 19.40 -23.79
CA GLN A 293 2.14 19.98 -23.50
C GLN A 293 1.18 18.91 -22.94
N GLY A 294 0.22 19.33 -22.14
CA GLY A 294 -0.75 18.44 -21.52
C GLY A 294 -1.63 19.17 -20.51
N MET A 295 -2.26 18.38 -19.64
CA MET A 295 -2.98 18.87 -18.46
C MET A 295 -2.49 18.13 -17.21
N LEU A 296 -2.67 18.72 -16.04
CA LEU A 296 -2.58 17.95 -14.79
C LEU A 296 -3.98 17.44 -14.43
N LEU A 297 -4.10 16.13 -14.32
CA LEU A 297 -5.27 15.47 -13.75
C LEU A 297 -4.98 15.12 -12.30
N GLY A 298 -5.71 15.75 -11.37
CA GLY A 298 -5.72 15.38 -9.98
C GLY A 298 -6.85 14.40 -9.69
N VAL A 299 -6.52 13.23 -9.12
CA VAL A 299 -7.51 12.23 -8.71
C VAL A 299 -7.55 12.18 -7.19
N LYS A 300 -8.69 12.54 -6.60
CA LYS A 300 -8.95 12.54 -5.14
C LYS A 300 -9.42 11.16 -4.72
N PHE A 301 -8.81 10.60 -3.70
CA PHE A 301 -9.17 9.29 -3.16
C PHE A 301 -8.98 9.26 -1.65
N GLU A 302 -9.78 8.42 -1.00
CA GLU A 302 -9.68 8.13 0.42
C GLU A 302 -9.18 6.70 0.61
N LEU A 303 -8.14 6.55 1.42
CA LEU A 303 -7.66 5.25 1.88
C LEU A 303 -8.31 4.94 3.24
N SER A 304 -8.91 3.76 3.38
CA SER A 304 -9.49 3.32 4.66
C SER A 304 -8.44 2.68 5.57
N ALA A 305 -8.78 2.46 6.83
CA ALA A 305 -7.81 2.06 7.87
C ALA A 305 -7.07 0.74 7.56
N ASN A 306 -7.70 -0.17 6.81
CA ASN A 306 -7.12 -1.44 6.37
C ASN A 306 -6.05 -1.28 5.27
N ALA A 307 -5.97 -0.10 4.65
CA ALA A 307 -4.93 0.27 3.69
C ALA A 307 -3.62 0.72 4.36
N LYS A 308 -3.57 0.81 5.70
CA LYS A 308 -2.37 1.19 6.45
C LYS A 308 -1.27 0.15 6.30
N GLU A 309 -0.04 0.62 6.33
CA GLU A 309 1.14 -0.24 6.40
C GLU A 309 1.30 -0.81 7.82
N SER A 310 2.26 -1.71 8.01
CA SER A 310 2.60 -2.22 9.34
C SER A 310 3.05 -1.10 10.32
N THR A 311 3.46 0.05 9.78
CA THR A 311 3.77 1.27 10.53
C THR A 311 2.53 2.02 11.02
N GLY A 312 1.31 1.62 10.66
CA GLY A 312 0.08 2.31 11.07
C GLY A 312 -0.21 3.61 10.30
N GLN A 313 0.61 3.94 9.29
CA GLN A 313 0.39 5.05 8.37
C GLN A 313 0.08 4.51 6.97
N HIS A 314 -0.67 5.28 6.19
CA HIS A 314 -0.72 5.07 4.75
C HIS A 314 0.58 5.56 4.15
N MET A 315 1.30 4.73 3.42
CA MET A 315 2.48 5.15 2.68
C MET A 315 2.27 4.84 1.20
N ILE A 316 2.57 5.83 0.36
CA ILE A 316 2.41 5.76 -1.09
C ILE A 316 3.71 6.21 -1.76
N ALA A 317 4.19 5.36 -2.65
CA ALA A 317 5.30 5.64 -3.55
C ALA A 317 4.77 5.94 -4.96
N PRO A 318 5.56 6.62 -5.82
CA PRO A 318 5.12 6.92 -7.18
C PRO A 318 4.79 5.65 -7.98
N GLY A 319 5.56 4.56 -7.80
CA GLY A 319 5.33 3.31 -8.52
C GLY A 319 4.08 2.54 -8.08
N GLN A 320 3.49 2.91 -6.95
CA GLN A 320 2.25 2.33 -6.45
C GLN A 320 1.01 3.02 -6.99
N LEU A 321 1.16 4.12 -7.73
CA LEU A 321 0.07 4.84 -8.37
C LEU A 321 0.28 4.80 -9.88
N ARG A 322 -0.74 4.38 -10.63
CA ARG A 322 -0.71 4.40 -12.10
C ARG A 322 -2.05 4.89 -12.63
N LEU A 323 -2.01 5.98 -13.37
CA LEU A 323 -3.16 6.40 -14.16
C LEU A 323 -3.13 5.64 -15.49
N LEU A 324 -4.19 4.90 -15.74
CA LEU A 324 -4.40 4.24 -17.02
C LEU A 324 -5.12 5.21 -17.95
N VAL A 325 -4.48 5.52 -19.09
CA VAL A 325 -5.04 6.39 -20.13
C VAL A 325 -5.22 5.64 -21.44
N GLN A 326 -6.28 5.97 -22.15
CA GLN A 326 -6.68 5.33 -23.39
C GLN A 326 -6.50 6.32 -24.56
N PRO A 327 -5.78 5.97 -25.64
CA PRO A 327 -5.74 6.78 -26.85
C PRO A 327 -7.13 6.97 -27.45
N VAL A 328 -7.48 8.21 -27.81
CA VAL A 328 -8.80 8.54 -28.36
C VAL A 328 -8.68 9.31 -29.67
N ASP A 329 -9.67 9.13 -30.55
CA ASP A 329 -9.83 9.94 -31.75
C ASP A 329 -10.37 11.35 -31.42
N ALA A 330 -10.55 12.19 -32.44
CA ALA A 330 -11.09 13.54 -32.28
C ALA A 330 -12.54 13.57 -31.72
N SER A 331 -13.26 12.45 -31.76
CA SER A 331 -14.60 12.30 -31.19
C SER A 331 -14.58 11.72 -29.77
N GLY A 332 -13.40 11.44 -29.21
CA GLY A 332 -13.24 10.83 -27.90
C GLY A 332 -13.41 9.31 -27.87
N ASN A 333 -13.54 8.65 -29.02
CA ASN A 333 -13.67 7.19 -29.09
C ASN A 333 -12.31 6.52 -29.01
N TRP A 334 -12.27 5.33 -28.40
CA TRP A 334 -11.04 4.53 -28.37
C TRP A 334 -10.59 4.15 -29.78
N THR A 335 -9.32 4.38 -30.09
CA THR A 335 -8.73 4.07 -31.39
C THR A 335 -8.46 2.58 -31.61
N GLY A 336 -8.62 1.74 -30.58
CA GLY A 336 -8.18 0.34 -30.59
C GLY A 336 -6.68 0.16 -30.31
N GLU A 337 -5.94 1.26 -30.09
CA GLU A 337 -4.54 1.22 -29.70
C GLU A 337 -4.37 0.81 -28.23
N VAL A 338 -3.18 0.29 -27.92
CA VAL A 338 -2.77 -0.09 -26.56
C VAL A 338 -2.88 1.12 -25.64
N SER A 339 -3.49 0.93 -24.46
CA SER A 339 -3.56 1.97 -23.43
C SER A 339 -2.17 2.28 -22.87
N ARG A 340 -2.02 3.33 -22.06
CA ARG A 340 -0.72 3.74 -21.52
C ARG A 340 -0.80 3.93 -20.02
N ASN A 341 0.27 3.56 -19.32
CA ASN A 341 0.45 3.85 -17.91
C ASN A 341 1.14 5.22 -17.74
N ILE A 342 0.58 6.08 -16.87
CA ILE A 342 1.20 7.34 -16.46
C ILE A 342 1.43 7.29 -14.95
N PHE A 343 2.66 7.58 -14.53
CA PHE A 343 3.02 7.69 -13.12
C PHE A 343 2.80 9.12 -12.61
N PRO A 344 2.46 9.30 -11.31
CA PRO A 344 2.14 10.61 -10.78
C PRO A 344 3.34 11.54 -10.77
N VAL A 345 3.10 12.83 -10.95
CA VAL A 345 4.08 13.90 -10.76
C VAL A 345 4.14 14.36 -9.30
N ALA A 346 3.03 14.30 -8.59
CA ALA A 346 2.94 14.71 -7.20
C ALA A 346 1.82 13.96 -6.47
N LEU A 347 1.91 13.95 -5.14
CA LEU A 347 0.82 13.55 -4.25
C LEU A 347 0.49 14.71 -3.32
N ILE A 348 -0.79 14.94 -3.09
CA ILE A 348 -1.30 15.90 -2.11
C ILE A 348 -1.82 15.09 -0.93
N SER A 349 -1.37 15.46 0.25
CA SER A 349 -1.84 14.88 1.52
C SER A 349 -1.75 15.92 2.62
N GLN A 350 -2.38 15.64 3.75
CA GLN A 350 -2.25 16.46 4.94
C GLN A 350 -0.77 16.55 5.34
N ALA A 351 -0.30 17.75 5.66
CA ALA A 351 1.11 18.07 5.89
C ALA A 351 1.50 18.05 7.37
N ASP A 352 0.55 18.31 8.25
CA ASP A 352 0.75 18.21 9.70
C ASP A 352 -0.41 17.46 10.33
N GLY A 353 -0.12 16.45 11.15
CA GLY A 353 -1.14 15.71 11.87
C GLY A 353 -1.84 16.57 12.93
N ALA A 354 -1.18 17.62 13.44
CA ALA A 354 -1.74 18.54 14.43
C ALA A 354 -2.71 19.57 13.83
N ASP A 355 -2.61 19.85 12.53
CA ASP A 355 -3.42 20.82 11.82
C ASP A 355 -4.12 20.15 10.64
N ALA A 356 -5.39 19.80 10.82
CA ALA A 356 -6.23 19.19 9.79
C ALA A 356 -6.41 20.06 8.54
N THR A 357 -6.16 21.36 8.66
CA THR A 357 -6.25 22.31 7.53
C THR A 357 -4.93 22.49 6.81
N SER A 358 -3.82 21.96 7.34
CA SER A 358 -2.51 22.03 6.72
C SER A 358 -2.35 20.90 5.69
N TRP A 359 -2.36 21.27 4.41
CA TRP A 359 -2.13 20.35 3.29
C TRP A 359 -0.87 20.72 2.52
N GLY A 360 -0.19 19.69 2.02
CA GLY A 360 1.04 19.82 1.25
C GLY A 360 0.92 19.15 -0.11
N ARG A 361 1.61 19.72 -1.10
CA ARG A 361 1.87 19.08 -2.39
C ARG A 361 3.30 18.52 -2.39
N TRP A 362 3.43 17.21 -2.49
CA TRP A 362 4.70 16.49 -2.45
C TRP A 362 5.08 16.04 -3.87
N ARG A 363 6.12 16.65 -4.43
CA ARG A 363 6.59 16.32 -5.78
C ARG A 363 7.44 15.03 -5.78
N PHE A 364 7.26 14.18 -6.78
CA PHE A 364 8.12 13.03 -7.02
C PHE A 364 9.35 13.41 -7.85
N GLU A 365 10.18 14.31 -7.30
CA GLU A 365 11.38 14.88 -7.96
C GLU A 365 12.71 14.22 -7.54
N ALA A 366 12.65 13.21 -6.68
CA ALA A 366 13.83 12.49 -6.22
C ALA A 366 13.54 11.00 -6.01
N GLU A 367 14.60 10.19 -6.01
CA GLU A 367 14.52 8.78 -5.66
C GLU A 367 14.11 8.62 -4.19
N GLY A 368 13.25 7.63 -3.91
CA GLY A 368 12.86 7.31 -2.55
C GLY A 368 11.99 8.38 -1.87
N VAL A 369 11.27 9.19 -2.65
CA VAL A 369 10.21 10.04 -2.12
C VAL A 369 8.99 9.17 -1.87
N PHE A 370 8.67 9.00 -0.60
CA PHE A 370 7.48 8.31 -0.13
C PHE A 370 6.62 9.31 0.62
N VAL A 371 5.34 9.35 0.29
CA VAL A 371 4.40 10.26 0.93
C VAL A 371 3.56 9.45 1.90
N SER A 372 3.60 9.84 3.16
CA SER A 372 2.79 9.22 4.21
C SER A 372 1.54 10.05 4.50
N SER A 373 0.46 9.40 4.93
CA SER A 373 -0.53 10.09 5.74
C SER A 373 0.15 10.59 7.01
N VAL A 374 -0.10 11.84 7.37
CA VAL A 374 0.31 12.33 8.69
C VAL A 374 -0.66 11.85 9.74
N GLY A 375 -0.16 11.63 10.95
CA GLY A 375 -1.01 11.28 12.06
C GLY A 375 -1.54 9.86 12.05
N GLY A 376 -2.54 9.62 12.90
CA GLY A 376 -3.09 8.29 13.17
C GLY A 376 -4.49 8.04 12.60
N GLY A 377 -5.04 9.00 11.84
CA GLY A 377 -6.43 8.97 11.35
C GLY A 377 -6.80 7.63 10.70
N SER A 378 -8.04 7.17 10.88
CA SER A 378 -8.52 5.90 10.32
C SER A 378 -8.69 5.94 8.81
N SER A 379 -8.89 7.13 8.24
CA SER A 379 -8.80 7.31 6.80
C SER A 379 -7.84 8.43 6.47
N ALA A 380 -7.32 8.39 5.25
CA ALA A 380 -6.49 9.44 4.72
C ALA A 380 -7.02 9.84 3.34
N MET A 381 -7.50 11.08 3.25
CA MET A 381 -7.79 11.72 1.98
C MET A 381 -6.45 12.11 1.33
N MET A 382 -6.29 11.77 0.05
CA MET A 382 -5.13 12.11 -0.75
C MET A 382 -5.58 12.52 -2.15
N ALA A 383 -4.73 13.22 -2.89
CA ALA A 383 -4.90 13.38 -4.32
C ALA A 383 -3.61 13.18 -5.09
N ALA A 384 -3.62 12.28 -6.08
CA ALA A 384 -2.50 12.07 -6.98
C ALA A 384 -2.66 12.92 -8.22
N GLU A 385 -1.61 13.66 -8.58
CA GLU A 385 -1.58 14.45 -9.82
C GLU A 385 -0.77 13.73 -10.89
N PHE A 386 -1.34 13.65 -12.09
CA PHE A 386 -0.73 13.01 -13.26
C PHE A 386 -0.64 14.02 -14.39
N PHE A 387 0.49 14.00 -15.10
CA PHE A 387 0.61 14.74 -16.35
C PHE A 387 -0.02 13.94 -17.48
N VAL A 388 -1.13 14.40 -18.03
CA VAL A 388 -1.87 13.72 -19.09
C VAL A 388 -1.61 14.43 -20.42
N PRO A 389 -0.95 13.78 -21.40
CA PRO A 389 -0.71 14.37 -22.71
C PRO A 389 -2.02 14.54 -23.51
N PRO A 390 -2.05 15.35 -24.58
CA PRO A 390 -3.22 15.45 -25.45
C PRO A 390 -3.49 14.14 -26.20
N GLY A 391 -4.75 13.94 -26.62
CA GLY A 391 -5.16 12.78 -27.43
C GLY A 391 -5.34 11.47 -26.64
N VAL A 392 -5.31 11.52 -25.31
CA VAL A 392 -5.63 10.38 -24.45
C VAL A 392 -6.73 10.76 -23.45
N ARG A 393 -7.50 9.77 -23.03
CA ARG A 393 -8.56 9.91 -22.03
C ARG A 393 -8.26 9.04 -20.80
N PRO A 394 -8.34 9.58 -19.57
CA PRO A 394 -8.23 8.79 -18.35
C PRO A 394 -9.32 7.72 -18.26
N LEU A 395 -8.96 6.50 -17.88
CA LEU A 395 -9.87 5.36 -17.80
C LEU A 395 -9.99 4.81 -16.36
N ALA A 396 -8.86 4.62 -15.69
CA ALA A 396 -8.83 4.07 -14.33
C ALA A 396 -7.60 4.56 -13.58
N LEU A 397 -7.69 4.58 -12.25
CA LEU A 397 -6.56 4.75 -11.36
C LEU A 397 -6.23 3.41 -10.70
N TYR A 398 -4.98 2.97 -10.79
CA TYR A 398 -4.46 1.87 -10.00
C TYR A 398 -3.78 2.42 -8.76
N ILE A 399 -4.24 2.00 -7.58
CA ILE A 399 -3.60 2.31 -6.29
C ILE A 399 -3.17 1.00 -5.66
N LYS A 400 -1.85 0.79 -5.55
CA LYS A 400 -1.25 -0.48 -5.14
C LYS A 400 -1.96 -1.63 -5.87
N ASN A 401 -1.84 -1.67 -7.19
CA ASN A 401 -2.45 -2.68 -8.08
C ASN A 401 -3.98 -2.89 -8.03
N LEU A 402 -4.71 -2.24 -7.12
CA LEU A 402 -6.17 -2.23 -7.15
C LEU A 402 -6.62 -1.24 -8.21
N ARG A 403 -7.32 -1.75 -9.23
CA ARG A 403 -7.96 -0.92 -10.26
C ARG A 403 -9.20 -0.25 -9.68
N VAL A 404 -9.28 1.07 -9.83
CA VAL A 404 -10.48 1.84 -9.52
C VAL A 404 -10.89 2.62 -10.78
N PRO A 405 -12.05 2.31 -11.38
CA PRO A 405 -12.50 2.99 -12.58
C PRO A 405 -12.72 4.48 -12.28
N LEU A 406 -12.30 5.35 -13.19
CA LEU A 406 -12.56 6.79 -13.07
C LEU A 406 -13.92 7.12 -13.68
N ASP A 407 -14.65 8.00 -13.00
CA ASP A 407 -15.84 8.61 -13.61
C ASP A 407 -15.41 9.45 -14.83
N PRO A 408 -16.25 9.54 -15.86
CA PRO A 408 -15.99 10.41 -17.00
C PRO A 408 -15.74 11.85 -16.53
N ILE A 409 -14.74 12.51 -17.11
CA ILE A 409 -14.55 13.94 -16.91
C ILE A 409 -15.76 14.66 -17.50
N THR A 410 -16.49 15.37 -16.65
CA THR A 410 -17.70 16.14 -17.00
C THR A 410 -17.41 17.64 -17.02
N GLU A 411 -18.42 18.44 -17.40
CA GLU A 411 -18.37 19.90 -17.22
C GLU A 411 -18.34 20.31 -15.75
N GLU A 412 -18.88 19.48 -14.84
CA GLU A 412 -18.89 19.70 -13.40
C GLU A 412 -17.54 19.39 -12.73
N THR A 413 -16.62 18.74 -13.45
CA THR A 413 -15.27 18.48 -12.96
C THR A 413 -14.58 19.79 -12.62
N GLN A 414 -14.08 19.92 -11.40
CA GLN A 414 -13.41 21.12 -10.92
C GLN A 414 -12.19 21.48 -11.80
N ARG A 415 -12.13 22.74 -12.29
CA ARG A 415 -11.06 23.21 -13.19
C ARG A 415 -10.31 24.38 -12.61
N PHE A 416 -8.99 24.34 -12.74
CA PHE A 416 -8.09 25.43 -12.39
C PHE A 416 -7.35 25.88 -13.66
N ALA A 417 -7.59 27.12 -14.09
CA ALA A 417 -6.88 27.66 -15.25
C ALA A 417 -5.36 27.79 -15.03
N ALA A 418 -4.90 27.87 -13.77
CA ALA A 418 -3.50 27.99 -13.42
C ALA A 418 -3.16 27.26 -12.11
N PRO A 419 -1.92 26.75 -11.98
CA PRO A 419 -1.39 26.13 -10.76
C PRO A 419 -1.63 26.90 -9.46
N GLY A 420 -1.50 28.22 -9.49
CA GLY A 420 -1.64 29.06 -8.29
C GLY A 420 -3.04 29.01 -7.65
N MET A 421 -4.10 28.81 -8.45
CA MET A 421 -5.47 28.66 -7.92
C MET A 421 -5.66 27.30 -7.24
N ARG A 422 -5.10 26.25 -7.83
CA ARG A 422 -5.06 24.90 -7.26
C ARG A 422 -4.26 24.91 -5.95
N ASP A 423 -3.09 25.55 -5.94
CA ASP A 423 -2.24 25.68 -4.74
C ASP A 423 -2.92 26.45 -3.61
N ALA A 424 -3.71 27.49 -3.93
CA ALA A 424 -4.49 28.23 -2.95
C ALA A 424 -5.52 27.32 -2.26
N GLN A 425 -6.21 26.46 -3.03
CA GLN A 425 -7.17 25.51 -2.49
C GLN A 425 -6.56 24.35 -1.72
N ILE A 426 -5.33 23.93 -2.07
CA ILE A 426 -4.57 23.00 -1.23
C ILE A 426 -4.32 23.67 0.12
N ARG A 427 -3.77 24.90 0.13
CA ARG A 427 -3.44 25.59 1.38
C ARG A 427 -4.65 25.89 2.27
N SER A 428 -5.83 26.11 1.70
CA SER A 428 -7.06 26.28 2.48
C SER A 428 -7.72 24.97 2.89
N GLY A 429 -7.22 23.81 2.44
CA GLY A 429 -7.80 22.49 2.70
C GLY A 429 -9.10 22.19 1.95
N THR A 430 -9.72 23.19 1.32
CA THR A 430 -11.00 23.06 0.60
C THR A 430 -10.93 22.12 -0.60
N LEU A 431 -9.72 21.80 -1.10
CA LEU A 431 -9.58 20.84 -2.19
C LEU A 431 -9.95 19.41 -1.76
N LEU A 432 -9.71 19.06 -0.49
CA LEU A 432 -9.77 17.68 0.03
C LEU A 432 -10.69 17.55 1.26
N GLU A 433 -11.52 18.55 1.54
CA GLU A 433 -12.40 18.57 2.71
C GLU A 433 -13.32 17.34 2.75
N SER A 434 -13.28 16.60 3.86
CA SER A 434 -14.11 15.42 4.16
C SER A 434 -15.40 15.80 4.90
N ILE A 435 -16.34 14.85 4.99
CA ILE A 435 -17.64 14.97 5.68
C ILE A 435 -17.42 15.32 7.17
N LYS A 436 -18.29 16.17 7.74
CA LYS A 436 -18.16 16.75 9.10
C LYS A 436 -18.81 15.88 10.19
N ILE A 437 -18.33 16.04 11.43
CA ILE A 437 -18.78 15.34 12.67
C ILE A 437 -20.24 15.57 13.01
N ASP A 438 -20.83 16.68 12.55
CA ASP A 438 -22.16 17.14 12.97
C ASP A 438 -23.29 16.13 12.64
N GLU A 439 -22.95 15.02 11.96
CA GLU A 439 -23.82 13.91 11.59
C GLU A 439 -23.86 12.75 12.61
N LEU A 440 -23.05 12.76 13.69
CA LEU A 440 -23.02 11.68 14.69
C LEU A 440 -24.14 11.80 15.75
N ASP A 441 -24.67 10.66 16.20
CA ASP A 441 -25.72 10.60 17.22
C ASP A 441 -25.13 10.78 18.62
N LYS A 442 -25.50 11.90 19.27
CA LYS A 442 -25.07 12.29 20.61
C LYS A 442 -26.14 12.07 21.68
N SER A 443 -27.28 11.45 21.35
CA SER A 443 -28.42 11.32 22.25
C SER A 443 -28.12 10.55 23.55
N LYS A 444 -27.04 9.77 23.57
CA LYS A 444 -26.61 8.91 24.69
C LYS A 444 -25.20 9.21 25.20
N SER A 445 -24.58 10.29 24.73
CA SER A 445 -23.22 10.63 25.15
C SER A 445 -23.20 11.11 26.60
N VAL A 446 -22.15 10.71 27.33
CA VAL A 446 -21.85 11.25 28.66
C VAL A 446 -20.76 12.32 28.52
N GLU A 447 -20.93 13.46 29.17
CA GLU A 447 -19.85 14.46 29.25
C GLU A 447 -18.82 14.03 30.31
N LEU A 448 -17.54 14.04 29.95
CA LEU A 448 -16.42 13.77 30.85
C LEU A 448 -15.72 15.06 31.24
N SER A 449 -15.44 15.18 32.53
CA SER A 449 -14.65 16.26 33.09
C SER A 449 -13.15 15.98 32.97
N ASP A 450 -12.33 16.99 33.19
CA ASP A 450 -10.86 16.85 33.20
C ASP A 450 -10.34 15.84 34.24
N GLU A 451 -11.08 15.61 35.33
CA GLU A 451 -10.73 14.64 36.38
C GLU A 451 -10.81 13.19 35.89
N ASP A 452 -11.69 12.92 34.92
CA ASP A 452 -11.86 11.60 34.31
C ASP A 452 -10.71 11.27 33.33
N ILE A 453 -9.93 12.28 32.94
CA ILE A 453 -8.77 12.17 32.05
C ILE A 453 -7.46 12.18 32.85
N GLY A 454 -7.13 11.01 33.39
CA GLY A 454 -5.99 10.84 34.29
C GLY A 454 -4.63 11.31 33.76
N ALA A 455 -3.82 11.87 34.67
CA ALA A 455 -2.37 11.90 34.51
C ALA A 455 -1.76 10.50 34.69
N ARG A 456 -0.56 10.25 34.15
CA ARG A 456 0.15 8.93 34.18
C ARG A 456 -0.10 8.15 35.48
N GLY A 457 -0.84 7.04 35.39
CA GLY A 457 -0.99 6.06 36.48
C GLY A 457 -2.09 6.34 37.51
N ALA A 458 -2.97 7.31 37.28
CA ALA A 458 -4.19 7.45 38.07
C ALA A 458 -5.09 6.23 37.85
N ARG A 459 -5.40 5.49 38.92
CA ARG A 459 -6.38 4.39 38.86
C ARG A 459 -7.76 4.99 38.61
N GLY A 460 -8.46 4.50 37.59
CA GLY A 460 -9.83 4.92 37.26
C GLY A 460 -9.95 5.97 36.16
N SER A 461 -8.86 6.36 35.50
CA SER A 461 -8.94 7.27 34.35
C SER A 461 -9.53 6.57 33.13
N VAL A 462 -10.56 7.17 32.53
CA VAL A 462 -11.21 6.64 31.32
C VAL A 462 -10.28 6.76 30.12
N VAL A 463 -9.55 7.87 30.01
CA VAL A 463 -8.63 8.14 28.90
C VAL A 463 -7.19 8.32 29.42
N THR A 464 -6.25 7.54 28.86
CA THR A 464 -4.83 7.59 29.20
C THR A 464 -3.98 7.82 27.96
N VAL A 465 -3.18 8.90 27.94
CA VAL A 465 -2.21 9.18 26.87
C VAL A 465 -0.84 8.57 27.24
N SER A 466 -0.56 7.37 26.74
CA SER A 466 0.66 6.62 27.07
C SER A 466 0.90 5.46 26.12
N ALA A 467 2.14 5.31 25.65
CA ALA A 467 2.59 4.10 24.94
C ALA A 467 2.94 2.92 25.88
N ARG A 468 2.88 3.09 27.20
CA ARG A 468 3.21 2.04 28.17
C ARG A 468 2.05 1.08 28.40
N LEU A 469 2.36 -0.19 28.67
CA LEU A 469 1.38 -1.19 29.10
C LEU A 469 0.73 -0.86 30.47
N GLY A 470 1.27 0.13 31.18
CA GLY A 470 0.82 0.53 32.52
C GLY A 470 1.97 0.36 33.50
N ASN A 471 1.73 -0.34 34.60
CA ASN A 471 2.77 -0.78 35.53
C ASN A 471 3.27 -2.21 35.21
N GLU A 472 2.70 -2.81 34.19
CA GLU A 472 2.93 -4.16 33.69
C GLU A 472 4.11 -4.23 32.70
N ALA A 473 4.86 -5.32 32.76
CA ALA A 473 5.86 -5.66 31.75
C ALA A 473 6.08 -7.17 31.70
N PHE A 474 6.60 -7.66 30.57
CA PHE A 474 7.02 -9.05 30.40
C PHE A 474 8.44 -9.13 29.84
N GLN A 475 9.03 -10.33 29.89
CA GLN A 475 10.39 -10.54 29.39
C GLN A 475 10.40 -10.78 27.88
N THR A 476 11.43 -10.32 27.18
CA THR A 476 11.61 -10.51 25.73
C THR A 476 11.56 -11.98 25.30
N SER A 477 12.00 -12.90 26.18
CA SER A 477 11.94 -14.36 25.96
C SER A 477 10.51 -14.90 25.91
N GLN A 478 9.54 -14.18 26.48
CA GLN A 478 8.13 -14.57 26.56
C GLN A 478 7.26 -13.90 25.50
N LYS A 479 7.83 -13.23 24.49
CA LYS A 479 7.08 -12.40 23.52
C LYS A 479 5.94 -13.08 22.75
N ARG A 480 5.81 -14.42 22.77
CA ARG A 480 4.80 -15.19 22.01
C ARG A 480 4.79 -14.76 20.52
N GLU A 481 3.62 -14.50 19.94
CA GLU A 481 3.48 -14.05 18.54
C GLU A 481 3.63 -12.52 18.39
N LEU A 482 4.08 -11.81 19.43
CA LEU A 482 4.39 -10.39 19.34
C LEU A 482 5.71 -10.17 18.57
N THR A 483 5.65 -9.24 17.64
CA THR A 483 6.81 -8.71 16.92
C THR A 483 7.33 -7.49 17.68
N LEU A 484 8.63 -7.53 18.01
CA LEU A 484 9.31 -6.48 18.76
C LEU A 484 10.32 -5.78 17.86
N ASP A 485 10.50 -4.47 18.03
CA ASP A 485 11.55 -3.70 17.36
C ASP A 485 12.92 -3.86 18.06
N GLY A 486 13.94 -3.18 17.54
CA GLY A 486 15.28 -3.15 18.15
C GLY A 486 15.33 -2.53 19.54
N LYS A 487 14.30 -1.77 19.95
CA LYS A 487 14.14 -1.18 21.29
C LYS A 487 13.24 -2.01 22.20
N LYS A 488 12.85 -3.22 21.78
CA LYS A 488 11.98 -4.15 22.54
C LYS A 488 10.58 -3.57 22.78
N GLN A 489 10.12 -2.74 21.87
CA GLN A 489 8.77 -2.22 21.84
C GLN A 489 7.88 -3.09 20.96
N ILE A 490 6.61 -3.23 21.32
CA ILE A 490 5.64 -4.04 20.58
C ILE A 490 5.28 -3.29 19.29
N VAL A 491 5.68 -3.82 18.13
CA VAL A 491 5.37 -3.25 16.80
C VAL A 491 4.02 -3.73 16.30
N SER A 492 3.78 -5.03 16.42
CA SER A 492 2.53 -5.68 16.03
C SER A 492 2.45 -7.09 16.60
N GLY A 493 1.26 -7.69 16.65
CA GLY A 493 1.06 -9.09 16.97
C GLY A 493 -0.01 -9.32 18.02
N HIS A 494 -0.13 -10.58 18.42
CA HIS A 494 -1.03 -11.04 19.47
C HIS A 494 -0.25 -11.86 20.51
N GLY A 495 -0.55 -11.68 21.79
CA GLY A 495 0.11 -12.40 22.86
C GLY A 495 -0.83 -12.62 24.03
N ALA A 496 -1.14 -13.89 24.31
CA ALA A 496 -1.83 -14.31 25.51
C ALA A 496 -0.82 -14.79 26.55
N PHE A 497 -0.97 -14.28 27.77
CA PHE A 497 -0.11 -14.51 28.91
C PHE A 497 -0.96 -14.87 30.13
N THR A 498 -0.33 -15.52 31.10
CA THR A 498 -0.86 -15.58 32.46
C THR A 498 -0.48 -14.31 33.22
N PRO A 499 -1.30 -13.82 34.16
CA PRO A 499 -0.93 -12.67 35.00
C PRO A 499 0.37 -12.86 35.78
N ALA A 500 0.82 -14.10 36.02
CA ALA A 500 2.12 -14.37 36.65
C ALA A 500 3.33 -14.11 35.71
N GLU A 501 3.15 -14.26 34.40
CA GLU A 501 4.18 -13.94 33.40
C GLU A 501 4.32 -12.43 33.19
N VAL A 502 3.24 -11.68 33.42
CA VAL A 502 3.20 -10.21 33.33
C VAL A 502 3.35 -9.62 34.72
N SER A 503 4.59 -9.36 35.10
CA SER A 503 4.93 -8.84 36.43
C SER A 503 4.94 -7.31 36.46
N ARG A 504 5.11 -6.75 37.66
CA ARG A 504 5.35 -5.30 37.79
C ARG A 504 6.68 -4.98 37.13
N SER A 505 6.72 -3.89 36.36
CA SER A 505 7.91 -3.47 35.60
C SER A 505 9.21 -3.36 36.41
N ARG A 506 9.17 -3.29 37.75
CA ARG A 506 10.34 -3.19 38.63
C ARG A 506 11.09 -4.52 38.79
N ASP A 507 10.43 -5.64 38.55
CA ASP A 507 10.96 -6.98 38.81
C ASP A 507 11.75 -7.56 37.62
N ILE A 508 11.71 -6.88 36.47
CA ILE A 508 12.38 -7.29 35.23
C ILE A 508 13.55 -6.34 34.93
N SER A 509 14.73 -6.90 34.63
CA SER A 509 15.87 -6.11 34.16
C SER A 509 15.49 -5.26 32.94
N ASN A 510 15.86 -3.97 32.95
CA ASN A 510 15.54 -3.02 31.88
C ASN A 510 15.98 -3.51 30.50
N GLU A 511 17.05 -4.31 30.44
CA GLU A 511 17.50 -4.89 29.17
C GLU A 511 16.52 -5.91 28.62
N LEU A 512 15.85 -6.73 29.43
CA LEU A 512 14.95 -7.78 28.94
C LEU A 512 13.49 -7.33 28.89
N LYS A 513 13.20 -6.14 29.37
CA LYS A 513 11.85 -5.65 29.62
C LYS A 513 11.14 -5.19 28.36
N VAL A 514 9.91 -5.66 28.19
CA VAL A 514 8.94 -5.16 27.20
C VAL A 514 7.79 -4.51 27.98
N ASP A 515 7.73 -3.18 27.98
CA ASP A 515 6.73 -2.39 28.72
C ASP A 515 6.00 -1.35 27.87
N ARG A 516 6.28 -1.29 26.55
CA ARG A 516 5.79 -0.24 25.65
C ARG A 516 5.43 -0.76 24.26
N PHE A 517 4.45 -0.09 23.66
CA PHE A 517 4.15 -0.16 22.24
C PHE A 517 5.09 0.74 21.43
N ALA A 518 5.44 0.30 20.23
CA ALA A 518 6.11 1.15 19.26
C ALA A 518 5.07 2.11 18.68
N VAL A 519 5.34 3.41 18.81
CA VAL A 519 4.46 4.47 18.31
C VAL A 519 5.17 5.14 17.13
N PRO A 520 4.51 5.23 15.96
CA PRO A 520 5.07 5.91 14.79
C PRO A 520 5.35 7.39 15.07
N ASP A 521 6.34 7.95 14.36
CA ASP A 521 6.65 9.37 14.46
C ASP A 521 5.42 10.23 14.08
N GLY A 522 5.17 11.28 14.86
CA GLY A 522 4.01 12.16 14.68
C GLY A 522 2.70 11.64 15.27
N THR A 523 2.70 10.49 15.94
CA THR A 523 1.52 9.96 16.64
C THR A 523 1.80 9.78 18.14
N VAL A 524 0.73 9.64 18.92
CA VAL A 524 0.73 9.33 20.34
C VAL A 524 -0.26 8.21 20.59
N MET A 525 0.08 7.28 21.49
CA MET A 525 -0.84 6.22 21.90
C MET A 525 -1.85 6.75 22.92
N VAL A 526 -3.13 6.65 22.60
CA VAL A 526 -4.24 6.90 23.52
C VAL A 526 -4.88 5.57 23.88
N GLN A 527 -5.12 5.35 25.16
CA GLN A 527 -5.78 4.16 25.70
C GLN A 527 -7.10 4.57 26.31
N ILE A 528 -8.19 3.90 25.91
CA ILE A 528 -9.52 4.11 26.49
C ILE A 528 -9.87 2.88 27.32
N ASP A 529 -10.14 3.09 28.60
CA ASP A 529 -10.65 2.05 29.50
C ASP A 529 -12.13 1.78 29.17
N VAL A 530 -12.42 0.61 28.65
CA VAL A 530 -13.76 0.14 28.30
C VAL A 530 -14.24 -1.00 29.21
N SER A 531 -13.64 -1.12 30.39
CA SER A 531 -13.97 -2.12 31.41
C SER A 531 -15.43 -2.01 31.90
N PRO A 532 -16.01 -3.04 32.54
CA PRO A 532 -17.40 -3.02 32.99
C PRO A 532 -17.81 -1.84 33.89
N LYS A 533 -16.85 -1.25 34.61
CA LYS A 533 -17.08 -0.13 35.54
C LYS A 533 -16.79 1.25 34.93
N SER A 534 -16.25 1.30 33.71
CA SER A 534 -15.90 2.55 33.05
C SER A 534 -17.14 3.22 32.46
N VAL A 535 -17.13 4.55 32.39
CA VAL A 535 -18.16 5.32 31.64
C VAL A 535 -18.16 4.93 30.16
N ALA A 536 -16.98 4.58 29.62
CA ALA A 536 -16.82 4.11 28.24
C ALA A 536 -17.03 2.59 28.09
N SER A 537 -17.72 1.93 29.03
CA SER A 537 -17.90 0.48 29.03
C SER A 537 -18.58 -0.02 27.75
N LEU A 538 -18.07 -1.14 27.20
CA LEU A 538 -18.75 -1.86 26.12
C LEU A 538 -20.10 -2.46 26.55
N LEU A 539 -20.36 -2.56 27.86
CA LEU A 539 -21.63 -3.02 28.43
C LEU A 539 -22.60 -1.86 28.71
N GLY A 540 -22.18 -0.61 28.47
CA GLY A 540 -23.02 0.57 28.62
C GLY A 540 -24.10 0.67 27.53
N PRO A 541 -25.00 1.67 27.61
CA PRO A 541 -26.14 1.81 26.70
C PRO A 541 -25.74 1.78 25.21
N VAL A 542 -24.73 2.57 24.83
CA VAL A 542 -24.23 2.63 23.45
C VAL A 542 -23.58 1.31 23.02
N GLY A 543 -22.72 0.73 23.87
CA GLY A 543 -22.05 -0.53 23.54
C GLY A 543 -23.02 -1.70 23.39
N SER A 544 -24.04 -1.79 24.24
CA SER A 544 -25.03 -2.88 24.19
C SER A 544 -25.93 -2.88 22.95
N GLU A 545 -26.06 -1.73 22.28
CA GLU A 545 -26.89 -1.55 21.08
C GLU A 545 -26.10 -1.51 19.78
N ALA A 546 -24.77 -1.33 19.84
CA ALA A 546 -23.90 -1.27 18.68
C ALA A 546 -23.90 -2.59 17.88
N ASP A 547 -23.81 -2.51 16.56
CA ASP A 547 -23.59 -3.69 15.73
C ASP A 547 -22.22 -4.29 16.05
N GLN A 548 -22.08 -5.60 15.90
CA GLN A 548 -20.79 -6.26 16.14
C GLN A 548 -19.68 -5.78 15.19
N ASN A 549 -20.05 -5.22 14.04
CA ASN A 549 -19.14 -4.66 13.05
C ASN A 549 -19.00 -3.13 13.17
N ASP A 550 -19.58 -2.51 14.20
CA ASP A 550 -19.39 -1.08 14.44
C ASP A 550 -17.98 -0.83 15.01
N PRO A 551 -17.14 -0.05 14.31
CA PRO A 551 -15.78 0.22 14.75
C PRO A 551 -15.73 1.22 15.90
N PHE A 552 -14.64 1.16 16.67
CA PHE A 552 -14.36 2.08 17.78
C PHE A 552 -13.55 3.28 17.29
N TYR A 553 -13.99 4.50 17.61
CA TYR A 553 -13.35 5.74 17.16
C TYR A 553 -13.04 6.71 18.30
N ILE A 554 -11.86 7.33 18.25
CA ILE A 554 -11.64 8.65 18.85
C ILE A 554 -11.87 9.70 17.77
N ILE A 555 -12.45 10.83 18.13
CA ILE A 555 -12.72 11.94 17.21
C ILE A 555 -12.03 13.19 17.77
N ASP A 556 -11.28 13.90 16.92
CA ASP A 556 -10.70 15.21 17.26
C ASP A 556 -11.65 16.37 16.91
N THR A 557 -11.30 17.59 17.34
CA THR A 557 -12.09 18.81 17.07
C THR A 557 -12.21 19.17 15.59
N SER A 558 -11.37 18.59 14.73
CA SER A 558 -11.44 18.76 13.28
C SER A 558 -12.32 17.70 12.60
N GLY A 559 -12.75 16.70 13.35
CA GLY A 559 -13.58 15.61 12.85
C GLY A 559 -12.87 14.44 12.26
N THR A 560 -11.57 14.33 12.50
CA THR A 560 -10.80 13.19 12.07
C THR A 560 -11.12 12.00 12.99
N PRO A 561 -11.67 10.90 12.48
CA PRO A 561 -11.81 9.68 13.26
C PRO A 561 -10.47 8.94 13.35
N TYR A 562 -10.20 8.35 14.51
CA TYR A 562 -9.04 7.50 14.80
C TYR A 562 -9.56 6.15 15.29
N GLN A 563 -9.36 5.10 14.49
CA GLN A 563 -9.88 3.76 14.80
C GLN A 563 -8.96 3.03 15.78
N ALA A 564 -9.55 2.20 16.65
CA ALA A 564 -8.79 1.36 17.58
C ALA A 564 -7.87 0.39 16.82
N VAL A 565 -6.58 0.41 17.09
CA VAL A 565 -5.56 -0.45 16.46
C VAL A 565 -5.27 -1.73 17.26
N GLY A 566 -5.92 -1.90 18.41
CA GLY A 566 -5.71 -3.04 19.29
C GLY A 566 -6.40 -2.91 20.64
N TYR A 567 -6.12 -3.87 21.52
CA TYR A 567 -6.60 -3.87 22.89
C TYR A 567 -5.59 -4.53 23.85
N VAL A 568 -5.72 -4.20 25.13
CA VAL A 568 -5.13 -4.92 26.25
C VAL A 568 -6.27 -5.40 27.15
N TYR A 569 -6.39 -6.70 27.34
CA TYR A 569 -7.35 -7.31 28.25
C TYR A 569 -6.62 -7.99 29.40
N LYS A 570 -7.23 -7.96 30.59
CA LYS A 570 -6.71 -8.61 31.78
C LYS A 570 -7.85 -9.06 32.66
N ASP A 571 -7.73 -10.27 33.20
CA ASP A 571 -8.49 -10.75 34.34
C ASP A 571 -7.58 -11.53 35.30
N ARG A 572 -8.17 -12.25 36.26
CA ARG A 572 -7.43 -13.08 37.21
C ARG A 572 -6.58 -14.17 36.58
N ASP A 573 -6.95 -14.68 35.41
CA ASP A 573 -6.37 -15.89 34.82
C ASP A 573 -5.62 -15.61 33.50
N ARG A 574 -5.95 -14.51 32.82
CA ARG A 574 -5.47 -14.18 31.47
C ARG A 574 -5.08 -12.72 31.35
N TYR A 575 -3.99 -12.48 30.64
CA TYR A 575 -3.55 -11.16 30.18
C TYR A 575 -3.32 -11.24 28.67
N ASP A 576 -4.06 -10.48 27.89
CA ASP A 576 -4.05 -10.54 26.44
C ASP A 576 -3.65 -9.19 25.84
N ILE A 577 -2.69 -9.20 24.92
CA ILE A 577 -2.27 -8.03 24.14
C ILE A 577 -2.54 -8.32 22.68
N HIS A 578 -3.37 -7.48 22.06
CA HIS A 578 -3.62 -7.49 20.63
C HIS A 578 -3.26 -6.12 20.05
N TYR A 579 -2.32 -6.05 19.12
CA TYR A 579 -1.88 -4.77 18.55
C TYR A 579 -1.51 -4.94 17.07
N PHE A 580 -2.31 -4.36 16.17
CA PHE A 580 -2.06 -4.40 14.72
C PHE A 580 -2.36 -3.03 14.10
N PRO A 581 -1.40 -2.09 14.12
CA PRO A 581 -1.56 -0.74 13.54
C PRO A 581 -2.04 -0.72 12.08
N GLY A 582 -1.60 -1.69 11.28
CA GLY A 582 -1.98 -1.82 9.87
C GLY A 582 -3.31 -2.54 9.60
N ASN A 583 -3.97 -3.05 10.65
CA ASN A 583 -5.26 -3.73 10.55
C ASN A 583 -6.11 -3.43 11.80
N PRO A 584 -6.70 -2.22 11.87
CA PRO A 584 -7.48 -1.79 13.02
C PRO A 584 -8.68 -2.68 13.32
N LEU A 585 -9.17 -2.64 14.56
CA LEU A 585 -10.33 -3.41 15.01
C LEU A 585 -11.59 -2.96 14.27
N ARG A 586 -12.26 -3.90 13.62
CA ARG A 586 -13.51 -3.66 12.89
C ARG A 586 -14.70 -3.45 13.81
N GLY A 587 -14.59 -3.82 15.08
CA GLY A 587 -15.65 -3.68 16.08
C GLY A 587 -15.60 -4.80 17.11
N MET A 588 -16.73 -5.09 17.73
CA MET A 588 -16.85 -6.16 18.74
C MET A 588 -16.56 -7.56 18.18
N VAL A 589 -16.74 -7.76 16.87
CA VAL A 589 -16.43 -9.02 16.19
C VAL A 589 -14.98 -9.46 16.38
N ASP A 590 -14.05 -8.50 16.48
CA ASP A 590 -12.62 -8.78 16.66
C ASP A 590 -12.24 -8.97 18.14
N LEU A 591 -13.20 -8.82 19.07
CA LEU A 591 -13.03 -9.05 20.50
C LEU A 591 -13.47 -10.45 20.95
N ARG A 592 -13.96 -11.30 20.03
CA ARG A 592 -14.50 -12.63 20.34
C ARG A 592 -13.50 -13.62 20.97
N ASP A 593 -12.21 -13.40 20.74
CA ASP A 593 -11.14 -14.24 21.32
C ASP A 593 -10.85 -13.92 22.79
N VAL A 594 -11.42 -12.81 23.29
CA VAL A 594 -11.35 -12.38 24.69
C VAL A 594 -12.55 -12.96 25.45
N PRO A 595 -12.37 -13.42 26.70
CA PRO A 595 -13.52 -13.75 27.54
C PRO A 595 -14.48 -12.56 27.60
N GLY A 596 -15.76 -12.79 27.32
CA GLY A 596 -16.75 -11.72 27.30
C GLY A 596 -16.73 -10.90 28.59
N LEU A 597 -16.78 -9.58 28.46
CA LEU A 597 -16.93 -8.69 29.60
C LEU A 597 -18.28 -8.98 30.27
N THR A 598 -18.29 -9.10 31.59
CA THR A 598 -19.50 -9.32 32.39
C THR A 598 -19.57 -8.30 33.52
N ALA A 599 -20.77 -7.76 33.74
CA ALA A 599 -21.02 -6.81 34.83
C ALA A 599 -20.82 -7.44 36.23
N VAL A 600 -20.81 -8.77 36.34
CA VAL A 600 -20.70 -9.49 37.62
C VAL A 600 -19.25 -9.59 38.10
N ARG A 601 -18.28 -9.62 37.18
CA ARG A 601 -16.86 -9.75 37.52
C ARG A 601 -16.25 -8.38 37.71
N ASP A 602 -15.54 -8.20 38.82
CA ASP A 602 -14.83 -6.96 39.14
C ASP A 602 -13.34 -7.01 38.78
N ASP A 603 -12.84 -8.17 38.36
CA ASP A 603 -11.44 -8.41 38.02
C ASP A 603 -11.11 -8.17 36.53
N GLN A 604 -12.12 -7.94 35.69
CA GLN A 604 -11.96 -7.73 34.26
C GLN A 604 -11.60 -6.28 33.94
N GLU A 605 -10.44 -6.09 33.29
CA GLU A 605 -9.95 -4.82 32.77
C GLU A 605 -9.75 -4.92 31.26
N MET A 606 -10.25 -3.95 30.50
CA MET A 606 -10.06 -3.87 29.05
C MET A 606 -9.76 -2.45 28.62
N ARG A 607 -8.66 -2.29 27.88
CA ARG A 607 -8.24 -1.00 27.30
C ARG A 607 -8.16 -1.13 25.78
N LEU A 608 -8.85 -0.25 25.06
CA LEU A 608 -8.69 -0.09 23.62
C LEU A 608 -7.49 0.82 23.34
N LEU A 609 -6.73 0.51 22.29
CA LEU A 609 -5.51 1.21 21.90
C LEU A 609 -5.75 2.00 20.62
N PHE A 610 -5.38 3.27 20.62
CA PHE A 610 -5.52 4.17 19.48
C PHE A 610 -4.19 4.86 19.18
N LEU A 611 -3.84 4.98 17.91
CA LEU A 611 -2.77 5.88 17.46
C LEU A 611 -3.43 7.18 17.03
N VAL A 612 -3.22 8.25 17.79
CA VAL A 612 -3.79 9.57 17.53
C VAL A 612 -2.67 10.50 17.08
N SER A 613 -2.96 11.43 16.18
CA SER A 613 -1.99 12.44 15.76
C SER A 613 -1.47 13.25 16.95
N ARG A 614 -0.16 13.52 17.00
CA ARG A 614 0.39 14.38 18.05
C ARG A 614 -0.09 15.82 17.82
N GLY A 615 -0.54 16.48 18.86
CA GLY A 615 -0.89 17.90 18.87
C GLY A 615 -2.36 18.20 18.57
N VAL A 616 -3.16 17.21 18.17
CA VAL A 616 -4.61 17.39 17.95
C VAL A 616 -5.37 17.47 19.27
N GLU A 617 -6.51 18.12 19.25
CA GLU A 617 -7.41 18.19 20.39
C GLU A 617 -8.46 17.08 20.29
N MET A 618 -8.39 16.10 21.18
CA MET A 618 -9.41 15.06 21.28
C MET A 618 -10.72 15.68 21.78
N GLN A 619 -11.84 15.29 21.17
CA GLN A 619 -13.17 15.79 21.53
C GLN A 619 -14.08 14.67 22.04
N ALA A 620 -14.09 13.50 21.38
CA ALA A 620 -15.08 12.46 21.69
C ALA A 620 -14.55 11.03 21.46
N TYR A 621 -15.28 10.06 22.03
CA TYR A 621 -15.16 8.63 21.74
C TYR A 621 -16.51 8.08 21.27
N ALA A 622 -16.51 7.29 20.20
CA ALA A 622 -17.71 6.77 19.56
C ALA A 622 -17.58 5.29 19.18
N ILE A 623 -18.73 4.62 19.04
CA ILE A 623 -18.87 3.26 18.50
C ILE A 623 -19.83 3.35 17.32
N GLY A 624 -19.34 3.07 16.11
CA GLY A 624 -20.10 3.31 14.88
C GLY A 624 -20.47 4.78 14.75
N SER A 625 -21.78 5.06 14.62
CA SER A 625 -22.33 6.41 14.53
C SER A 625 -22.69 7.04 15.88
N ASN A 626 -22.54 6.31 16.99
CA ASN A 626 -23.03 6.72 18.31
C ASN A 626 -21.89 7.19 19.21
N VAL A 627 -22.00 8.40 19.74
CA VAL A 627 -21.02 8.96 20.68
C VAL A 627 -21.24 8.38 22.08
N VAL A 628 -20.19 7.79 22.66
CA VAL A 628 -20.20 7.22 24.01
C VAL A 628 -19.94 8.31 25.04
N PHE A 629 -18.91 9.12 24.80
CA PHE A 629 -18.62 10.28 25.65
C PHE A 629 -18.03 11.44 24.86
N GLU A 630 -18.25 12.65 25.36
CA GLU A 630 -17.62 13.89 24.91
C GLU A 630 -16.80 14.50 26.04
N LEU A 631 -15.68 15.14 25.72
CA LEU A 631 -14.91 15.89 26.70
C LEU A 631 -15.52 17.29 26.85
N GLU A 632 -15.72 17.74 28.09
CA GLU A 632 -16.22 19.09 28.39
C GLU A 632 -15.34 20.17 27.74
N GLU A 633 -14.02 20.00 27.82
CA GLU A 633 -13.05 20.80 27.09
C GLU A 633 -12.18 19.88 26.20
N PRO A 634 -12.02 20.20 24.90
CA PRO A 634 -11.12 19.44 24.04
C PRO A 634 -9.70 19.40 24.58
N ARG A 635 -9.11 18.22 24.61
CA ARG A 635 -7.79 18.02 25.21
C ARG A 635 -6.71 17.78 24.17
N LYS A 636 -5.70 18.64 24.18
CA LYS A 636 -4.53 18.48 23.32
C LYS A 636 -3.75 17.21 23.65
N ILE A 637 -3.54 16.37 22.63
CA ILE A 637 -2.86 15.08 22.73
C ILE A 637 -1.35 15.28 22.48
N GLU A 638 -0.58 15.37 23.56
CA GLU A 638 0.89 15.47 23.49
C GLU A 638 1.54 14.40 24.38
N ASP A 639 2.75 13.96 23.98
CA ASP A 639 3.57 13.09 24.82
C ASP A 639 4.02 13.88 26.06
N ARG A 640 3.47 13.54 27.23
CA ARG A 640 3.92 14.09 28.52
C ARG A 640 5.23 13.48 29.03
#